data_AF-A0A3M8DRJ9-F1
#
_entry.id   AF-A0A3M8DRJ9-F1
#
_cell.length_a   1.000
_cell.length_b   1.000
_cell.length_c   1.000
_cell.angle_alpha   90.00
_cell.angle_beta   90.00
_cell.angle_gamma   90.00
#
_symmetry.space_group_name_H-M   'P 1'
#
loop_
_entity.id
_entity.type
_entity.pdbx_description
1 polymer ?
#
loop_
_entity_poly.entity_id
_entity_poly.type
_entity_poly.pdbx_seq_one_letter_code
_entity_poly.pdbx_strand_id
1 'polypeptide(L)'
;MRISACVITKNEEKNLPTCLNSMRSIVSEMIVVDTGSTDQTVAVAESLGAKVFHFTWINDFSQAKNYAISKATGDWIIFLDADEYFTDESVPLIPLVIKEANENDCDIIVSLLCNIDISTKQTINTVHHSRIFRNHSEIRYEGAIHERLMKSGKAPRGLMASEGLAIIHTGYSSDIEISKRKSERNIKLLAAEFEKSPQSGELCFYLAESHMAAREFEQALEYAYRSADLDNCTLLGVKQKNYLNIITCMIHLNKEKNEIKQWINKGIEGFPDYPDFYLLLADLLTQECRYQDALEAFSVGIKFIDNALKSQSAAPHQAPKILTLMGELQHKIGQNHDAVKHFVSALNIDKFHYAALIQLLKLLTRFESINDTKKFLNKMYDISNKKDLLYLTRACLEVKNHLLGGYYLSLFSEQDFLLMAEENAEYRLLAGDFKHASTLFDKIYEEKQSTEAMIKALCALFLSGDSATLLEHLQKYKSVESKEIEEGLTSLTDAECLLFISCLIKLQKVDKAMELKHLYEGKNIILDVANLLYDNEKFKEAEVLYAELIAKKNFEEKSRAILLSKQGECLWRIGKYEVAKKLGYEARNLNSQEYQSHSLLMSVTSETGEINELTEIVREAIGQFPDSAFLQSVQAVINNQIENNHQTISY
;
A
#
# COMPACT_ATOMS: atom_id res chain seq x y z
N MET A 1 -42.92 -8.57 -16.11
CA MET A 1 -42.31 -7.45 -15.37
C MET A 1 -41.48 -6.64 -16.33
N ARG A 2 -41.73 -5.34 -16.44
CA ARG A 2 -40.97 -4.43 -17.31
C ARG A 2 -39.95 -3.67 -16.48
N ILE A 3 -38.74 -3.56 -16.98
CA ILE A 3 -37.65 -2.82 -16.32
C ILE A 3 -37.21 -1.69 -17.25
N SER A 4 -37.12 -0.46 -16.72
CA SER A 4 -36.53 0.68 -17.45
C SER A 4 -35.11 0.89 -16.96
N ALA A 5 -34.14 1.00 -17.88
CA ALA A 5 -32.82 1.57 -17.56
C ALA A 5 -32.87 3.09 -17.70
N CYS A 6 -32.36 3.80 -16.70
CA CYS A 6 -32.22 5.25 -16.69
C CYS A 6 -30.75 5.62 -16.47
N VAL A 7 -30.23 6.56 -17.25
CA VAL A 7 -28.88 7.12 -17.09
C VAL A 7 -28.96 8.63 -17.28
N ILE A 8 -28.30 9.40 -16.41
CA ILE A 8 -27.99 10.82 -16.69
C ILE A 8 -26.55 10.90 -17.16
N THR A 9 -26.26 11.77 -18.14
CA THR A 9 -24.93 11.82 -18.75
C THR A 9 -24.52 13.23 -19.16
N LYS A 10 -23.20 13.43 -19.25
CA LYS A 10 -22.54 14.58 -19.87
C LYS A 10 -21.12 14.21 -20.28
N ASN A 11 -20.83 14.19 -21.58
CA ASN A 11 -19.51 13.88 -22.12
C ASN A 11 -18.96 12.49 -21.73
N GLU A 12 -19.75 11.44 -21.96
CA GLU A 12 -19.46 10.05 -21.59
C GLU A 12 -19.41 9.12 -22.80
N GLU A 13 -19.01 9.60 -23.98
CA GLU A 13 -18.97 8.80 -25.22
C GLU A 13 -18.14 7.50 -25.08
N LYS A 14 -17.18 7.48 -24.14
CA LYS A 14 -16.32 6.33 -23.84
C LYS A 14 -16.96 5.30 -22.90
N ASN A 15 -17.67 5.74 -21.87
CA ASN A 15 -18.18 4.87 -20.81
C ASN A 15 -19.60 4.37 -21.10
N LEU A 16 -20.42 5.23 -21.72
CA LEU A 16 -21.83 4.98 -21.98
C LEU A 16 -22.10 3.66 -22.76
N PRO A 17 -21.28 3.25 -23.76
CA PRO A 17 -21.46 1.96 -24.42
C PRO A 17 -21.41 0.77 -23.46
N THR A 18 -20.44 0.74 -22.54
CA THR A 18 -20.28 -0.35 -21.57
C THR A 18 -21.46 -0.38 -20.60
N CYS A 19 -21.83 0.80 -20.06
CA CYS A 19 -22.97 0.97 -19.16
C CYS A 19 -24.27 0.43 -19.77
N LEU A 20 -24.67 0.94 -20.95
CA LEU A 20 -25.93 0.56 -21.59
C LEU A 20 -25.95 -0.90 -22.04
N ASN A 21 -24.85 -1.42 -22.59
CA ASN A 21 -24.80 -2.82 -23.03
C ASN A 21 -24.95 -3.79 -21.85
N SER A 22 -24.44 -3.45 -20.66
CA SER A 22 -24.58 -4.32 -19.46
C SER A 22 -26.03 -4.56 -19.04
N MET A 23 -26.94 -3.62 -19.33
CA MET A 23 -28.36 -3.72 -18.96
C MET A 23 -29.25 -4.20 -20.11
N ARG A 24 -28.74 -4.18 -21.35
CA ARG A 24 -29.56 -4.31 -22.58
C ARG A 24 -30.38 -5.59 -22.65
N SER A 25 -29.85 -6.70 -22.14
CA SER A 25 -30.51 -8.01 -22.19
C SER A 25 -31.67 -8.17 -21.20
N ILE A 26 -31.76 -7.30 -20.19
CA ILE A 26 -32.71 -7.42 -19.08
C ILE A 26 -33.72 -6.27 -18.98
N VAL A 27 -33.57 -5.21 -19.79
CA VAL A 27 -34.47 -4.04 -19.76
C VAL A 27 -35.40 -3.99 -20.97
N SER A 28 -36.60 -3.45 -20.75
CA SER A 28 -37.61 -3.25 -21.79
C SER A 28 -37.43 -1.92 -22.53
N GLU A 29 -36.76 -0.95 -21.90
CA GLU A 29 -36.39 0.32 -22.51
C GLU A 29 -35.15 0.91 -21.85
N MET A 30 -34.44 1.75 -22.59
CA MET A 30 -33.29 2.54 -22.10
C MET A 30 -33.60 4.03 -22.28
N ILE A 31 -33.45 4.79 -21.21
CA ILE A 31 -33.70 6.23 -21.14
C ILE A 31 -32.39 6.90 -20.79
N VAL A 32 -31.93 7.79 -21.66
CA VAL A 32 -30.73 8.60 -21.43
C VAL A 32 -31.15 10.05 -21.34
N VAL A 33 -30.81 10.72 -20.25
CA VAL A 33 -31.00 12.15 -20.08
C VAL A 33 -29.65 12.84 -20.22
N ASP A 34 -29.47 13.56 -21.32
CA ASP A 34 -28.30 14.39 -21.56
C ASP A 34 -28.42 15.73 -20.84
N THR A 35 -27.39 16.10 -20.09
CA THR A 35 -27.33 17.35 -19.32
C THR A 35 -26.45 18.43 -19.97
N GLY A 36 -26.22 18.31 -21.28
CA GLY A 36 -25.45 19.25 -22.09
C GLY A 36 -24.09 18.68 -22.52
N SER A 37 -24.07 17.50 -23.15
CA SER A 37 -22.88 16.95 -23.79
C SER A 37 -22.46 17.78 -25.01
N THR A 38 -21.16 17.82 -25.25
CA THR A 38 -20.50 18.49 -26.38
C THR A 38 -19.72 17.52 -27.27
N ASP A 39 -19.63 16.26 -26.87
CA ASP A 39 -19.00 15.15 -27.61
C ASP A 39 -20.06 14.26 -28.28
N GLN A 40 -19.70 13.04 -28.69
CA GLN A 40 -20.61 12.14 -29.41
C GLN A 40 -21.57 11.37 -28.49
N THR A 41 -21.66 11.68 -27.19
CA THR A 41 -22.47 10.95 -26.20
C THR A 41 -23.91 10.71 -26.66
N VAL A 42 -24.58 11.74 -27.18
CA VAL A 42 -25.98 11.65 -27.63
C VAL A 42 -26.11 10.67 -28.81
N ALA A 43 -25.25 10.83 -29.83
CA ALA A 43 -25.28 9.97 -31.01
C ALA A 43 -24.98 8.50 -30.65
N VAL A 44 -24.05 8.28 -29.71
CA VAL A 44 -23.73 6.94 -29.17
C VAL A 44 -24.96 6.33 -28.48
N ALA A 45 -25.64 7.08 -27.61
CA ALA A 45 -26.84 6.61 -26.93
C ALA A 45 -27.96 6.18 -27.91
N GLU A 46 -28.23 7.02 -28.91
CA GLU A 46 -29.24 6.74 -29.95
C GLU A 46 -28.87 5.50 -30.76
N SER A 47 -27.59 5.34 -31.13
CA SER A 47 -27.10 4.18 -31.89
C SER A 47 -27.26 2.85 -31.13
N LEU A 48 -27.27 2.91 -29.79
CA LEU A 48 -27.49 1.76 -28.91
C LEU A 48 -28.98 1.48 -28.66
N GLY A 49 -29.88 2.29 -29.21
CA GLY A 49 -31.32 2.14 -29.10
C GLY A 49 -31.94 2.79 -27.86
N ALA A 50 -31.22 3.71 -27.20
CA ALA A 50 -31.78 4.47 -26.08
C ALA A 50 -32.69 5.61 -26.57
N LYS A 51 -33.72 5.92 -25.79
CA LYS A 51 -34.51 7.14 -25.94
C LYS A 51 -33.77 8.28 -25.25
N VAL A 52 -33.28 9.24 -26.02
CA VAL A 52 -32.55 10.40 -25.49
C VAL A 52 -33.51 11.55 -25.19
N PHE A 53 -33.37 12.13 -24.01
CA PHE A 53 -34.04 13.35 -23.58
C PHE A 53 -33.00 14.36 -23.10
N HIS A 54 -33.37 15.64 -23.07
CA HIS A 54 -32.47 16.70 -22.62
C HIS A 54 -32.99 17.36 -21.34
N PHE A 55 -32.07 17.67 -20.44
CA PHE A 55 -32.33 18.41 -19.21
C PHE A 55 -31.27 19.49 -19.03
N THR A 56 -31.67 20.76 -18.95
CA THR A 56 -30.72 21.85 -18.70
C THR A 56 -30.11 21.68 -17.31
N TRP A 57 -28.78 21.61 -17.21
CA TRP A 57 -28.09 21.48 -15.92
C TRP A 57 -28.38 22.68 -15.01
N ILE A 58 -29.01 22.43 -13.87
CA ILE A 58 -29.39 23.44 -12.87
C ILE A 58 -28.65 23.29 -11.54
N ASN A 59 -27.47 22.65 -11.55
CA ASN A 59 -26.68 22.38 -10.34
C ASN A 59 -27.38 21.47 -9.32
N ASP A 60 -28.19 20.52 -9.81
CA ASP A 60 -28.95 19.58 -8.98
C ASP A 60 -29.05 18.22 -9.69
N PHE A 61 -28.34 17.22 -9.16
CA PHE A 61 -28.36 15.85 -9.69
C PHE A 61 -29.72 15.18 -9.49
N SER A 62 -30.36 15.36 -8.31
CA SER A 62 -31.69 14.81 -8.03
C SER A 62 -32.72 15.22 -9.07
N GLN A 63 -32.72 16.50 -9.47
CA GLN A 63 -33.68 17.00 -10.45
C GLN A 63 -33.49 16.37 -11.83
N ALA A 64 -32.24 16.18 -12.27
CA ALA A 64 -31.94 15.47 -13.52
C ALA A 64 -32.35 13.98 -13.43
N LYS A 65 -32.05 13.30 -12.31
CA LYS A 65 -32.42 11.89 -12.08
C LYS A 65 -33.95 11.72 -12.03
N ASN A 66 -34.65 12.60 -11.33
CA ASN A 66 -36.11 12.61 -11.25
C ASN A 66 -36.77 12.90 -12.61
N TYR A 67 -36.16 13.75 -13.45
CA TYR A 67 -36.60 13.93 -14.83
C TYR A 67 -36.47 12.64 -15.65
N ALA A 68 -35.37 11.90 -15.53
CA ALA A 68 -35.22 10.59 -16.18
C ALA A 68 -36.28 9.59 -15.70
N ILE A 69 -36.52 9.51 -14.39
CA ILE A 69 -37.57 8.67 -13.79
C ILE A 69 -38.95 9.01 -14.39
N SER A 70 -39.25 10.29 -14.62
CA SER A 70 -40.54 10.72 -15.21
C SER A 70 -40.78 10.19 -16.63
N LYS A 71 -39.74 9.72 -17.32
CA LYS A 71 -39.82 9.14 -18.67
C LYS A 71 -39.95 7.62 -18.65
N ALA A 72 -39.67 6.97 -17.52
CA ALA A 72 -39.70 5.52 -17.38
C ALA A 72 -41.12 4.96 -17.27
N THR A 73 -41.38 3.89 -18.02
CA THR A 73 -42.69 3.21 -18.08
C THR A 73 -42.66 1.79 -17.49
N GLY A 74 -41.49 1.32 -17.08
CA GLY A 74 -41.28 0.03 -16.42
C GLY A 74 -41.82 0.00 -15.00
N ASP A 75 -42.07 -1.20 -14.48
CA ASP A 75 -42.53 -1.44 -13.11
C ASP A 75 -41.37 -1.23 -12.11
N TRP A 76 -40.15 -1.47 -12.57
CA TRP A 76 -38.89 -1.28 -11.86
C TRP A 76 -37.93 -0.44 -12.70
N ILE A 77 -37.06 0.30 -12.01
CA ILE A 77 -36.03 1.15 -12.61
C ILE A 77 -34.67 0.63 -12.17
N ILE A 78 -33.77 0.51 -13.14
CA ILE A 78 -32.33 0.42 -12.93
C ILE A 78 -31.76 1.79 -13.28
N PHE A 79 -31.06 2.42 -12.35
CA PHE A 79 -30.48 3.75 -12.54
C PHE A 79 -28.98 3.70 -12.28
N LEU A 80 -28.19 3.51 -13.34
CA LEU A 80 -26.72 3.54 -13.28
C LEU A 80 -26.19 4.93 -13.63
N ASP A 81 -25.06 5.29 -13.02
CA ASP A 81 -24.24 6.38 -13.53
C ASP A 81 -23.49 5.90 -14.81
N ALA A 82 -23.12 6.82 -15.71
CA ALA A 82 -22.63 6.43 -17.05
C ALA A 82 -21.28 5.69 -17.04
N ASP A 83 -20.54 5.80 -15.94
CA ASP A 83 -19.26 5.14 -15.62
C ASP A 83 -19.45 3.85 -14.78
N GLU A 84 -20.69 3.39 -14.63
CA GLU A 84 -21.06 2.15 -13.94
C GLU A 84 -21.59 1.08 -14.91
N TYR A 85 -21.36 -0.20 -14.59
CA TYR A 85 -21.92 -1.32 -15.33
C TYR A 85 -22.09 -2.58 -14.46
N PHE A 86 -23.03 -3.45 -14.81
CA PHE A 86 -23.16 -4.77 -14.17
C PHE A 86 -22.15 -5.76 -14.75
N THR A 87 -21.66 -6.67 -13.91
CA THR A 87 -20.85 -7.81 -14.39
C THR A 87 -21.73 -8.85 -15.08
N ASP A 88 -21.13 -9.68 -15.95
CA ASP A 88 -21.84 -10.75 -16.65
C ASP A 88 -22.49 -11.75 -15.67
N GLU A 89 -21.91 -11.93 -14.48
CA GLU A 89 -22.45 -12.77 -13.41
C GLU A 89 -23.64 -12.11 -12.69
N SER A 90 -23.67 -10.78 -12.60
CA SER A 90 -24.68 -10.00 -11.90
C SER A 90 -25.97 -9.86 -12.71
N VAL A 91 -25.85 -9.68 -14.04
CA VAL A 91 -26.98 -9.51 -14.97
C VAL A 91 -28.09 -10.57 -14.82
N PRO A 92 -27.80 -11.89 -14.83
CA PRO A 92 -28.85 -12.92 -14.71
C PRO A 92 -29.54 -12.95 -13.33
N LEU A 93 -28.93 -12.38 -12.29
CA LEU A 93 -29.49 -12.37 -10.94
C LEU A 93 -30.52 -11.26 -10.74
N ILE A 94 -30.42 -10.15 -11.48
CA ILE A 94 -31.29 -8.98 -11.32
C ILE A 94 -32.79 -9.34 -11.37
N PRO A 95 -33.30 -10.10 -12.36
CA PRO A 95 -34.72 -10.47 -12.39
C PRO A 95 -35.15 -11.34 -11.19
N LEU A 96 -34.25 -12.19 -10.67
CA LEU A 96 -34.51 -13.05 -9.52
C LEU A 96 -34.61 -12.22 -8.23
N VAL A 97 -33.67 -11.30 -8.02
CA VAL A 97 -33.66 -10.41 -6.86
C VAL A 97 -34.85 -9.45 -6.88
N ILE A 98 -35.28 -8.98 -8.05
CA ILE A 98 -36.51 -8.18 -8.15
C ILE A 98 -37.75 -9.01 -7.81
N LYS A 99 -37.81 -10.28 -8.23
CA LYS A 99 -38.90 -11.17 -7.84
C LYS A 99 -38.97 -11.33 -6.32
N GLU A 100 -37.83 -11.60 -5.68
CA GLU A 100 -37.73 -11.68 -4.22
C GLU A 100 -38.11 -10.35 -3.53
N ALA A 101 -37.68 -9.21 -4.07
CA ALA A 101 -38.04 -7.90 -3.55
C ALA A 101 -39.55 -7.65 -3.62
N ASN A 102 -40.23 -8.13 -4.67
CA ASN A 102 -41.69 -8.07 -4.75
C ASN A 102 -42.36 -8.98 -3.71
N GLU A 103 -41.87 -10.21 -3.53
CA GLU A 103 -42.40 -11.16 -2.53
C GLU A 103 -42.26 -10.65 -1.09
N ASN A 104 -41.21 -9.87 -0.83
CA ASN A 104 -40.94 -9.27 0.48
C ASN A 104 -41.48 -7.85 0.65
N ASP A 105 -42.20 -7.30 -0.33
CA ASP A 105 -42.71 -5.92 -0.34
C ASP A 105 -41.60 -4.87 -0.09
N CYS A 106 -40.48 -5.02 -0.79
CA CYS A 106 -39.39 -4.06 -0.81
C CYS A 106 -39.55 -3.04 -1.95
N ASP A 107 -39.05 -1.84 -1.70
CA ASP A 107 -39.05 -0.68 -2.59
C ASP A 107 -37.72 -0.55 -3.37
N ILE A 108 -36.59 -0.93 -2.76
CA ILE A 108 -35.24 -0.83 -3.33
C ILE A 108 -34.47 -2.15 -3.16
N ILE A 109 -33.46 -2.33 -3.99
CA ILE A 109 -32.47 -3.41 -3.88
C ILE A 109 -31.10 -2.77 -3.67
N VAL A 110 -30.42 -3.20 -2.61
CA VAL A 110 -29.09 -2.74 -2.24
C VAL A 110 -28.07 -3.71 -2.83
N SER A 111 -27.20 -3.19 -3.69
CA SER A 111 -26.13 -3.89 -4.41
C SER A 111 -24.75 -3.48 -3.90
N LEU A 112 -23.72 -4.26 -4.24
CA LEU A 112 -22.32 -3.92 -3.95
C LEU A 112 -21.72 -3.14 -5.13
N LEU A 113 -21.36 -1.88 -4.93
CA LEU A 113 -20.60 -1.08 -5.89
C LEU A 113 -19.10 -1.28 -5.65
N CYS A 114 -18.39 -1.81 -6.65
CA CYS A 114 -16.95 -2.04 -6.65
C CYS A 114 -16.26 -0.93 -7.43
N ASN A 115 -15.55 -0.06 -6.71
CA ASN A 115 -14.73 0.97 -7.34
C ASN A 115 -13.43 0.33 -7.82
N ILE A 116 -13.12 0.41 -9.11
CA ILE A 116 -11.93 -0.22 -9.67
C ILE A 116 -10.94 0.79 -10.24
N ASP A 117 -9.66 0.46 -10.18
CA ASP A 117 -8.64 1.13 -10.98
C ASP A 117 -8.74 0.61 -12.42
N ILE A 118 -8.97 1.51 -13.39
CA ILE A 118 -9.17 1.13 -14.79
C ILE A 118 -7.92 0.45 -15.38
N SER A 119 -6.72 0.84 -14.94
CA SER A 119 -5.45 0.33 -15.45
C SER A 119 -5.12 -1.07 -14.93
N THR A 120 -5.38 -1.34 -13.65
CA THR A 120 -5.06 -2.62 -13.01
C THR A 120 -6.26 -3.58 -12.96
N LYS A 121 -7.48 -3.05 -13.13
CA LYS A 121 -8.77 -3.72 -12.88
C LYS A 121 -8.95 -4.22 -11.44
N GLN A 122 -8.11 -3.79 -10.51
CA GLN A 122 -8.23 -4.16 -9.11
C GLN A 122 -9.29 -3.29 -8.42
N THR A 123 -10.07 -3.90 -7.53
CA THR A 123 -11.00 -3.18 -6.68
C THR A 123 -10.24 -2.38 -5.63
N ILE A 124 -10.51 -1.07 -5.60
CA ILE A 124 -9.97 -0.10 -4.66
C ILE A 124 -10.73 -0.19 -3.34
N ASN A 125 -12.06 -0.16 -3.39
CA ASN A 125 -12.96 -0.33 -2.27
C ASN A 125 -14.38 -0.71 -2.76
N THR A 126 -15.26 -1.03 -1.81
CA THR A 126 -16.66 -1.38 -2.09
C THR A 126 -17.64 -0.57 -1.25
N VAL A 127 -18.78 -0.20 -1.83
CA VAL A 127 -19.84 0.58 -1.17
C VAL A 127 -21.21 -0.03 -1.44
N HIS A 128 -22.09 -0.07 -0.45
CA HIS A 128 -23.49 -0.46 -0.68
C HIS A 128 -24.25 0.67 -1.39
N HIS A 129 -24.87 0.35 -2.54
CA HIS A 129 -25.61 1.33 -3.32
C HIS A 129 -26.97 0.80 -3.81
N SER A 130 -27.96 1.69 -3.87
CA SER A 130 -29.31 1.41 -4.34
C SER A 130 -29.50 1.92 -5.78
N ARG A 131 -29.11 1.11 -6.76
CA ARG A 131 -29.28 1.41 -8.20
C ARG A 131 -30.55 0.80 -8.80
N ILE A 132 -31.25 -0.07 -8.06
CA ILE A 132 -32.46 -0.74 -8.54
C ILE A 132 -33.62 -0.47 -7.57
N PHE A 133 -34.73 0.04 -8.08
CA PHE A 133 -35.88 0.44 -7.26
C PHE A 133 -37.21 0.38 -8.01
N ARG A 134 -38.29 0.30 -7.24
CA ARG A 134 -39.66 0.25 -7.75
C ARG A 134 -40.03 1.59 -8.38
N ASN A 135 -40.64 1.57 -9.56
CA ASN A 135 -41.16 2.78 -10.19
C ASN A 135 -42.47 3.22 -9.52
N HIS A 136 -42.36 3.88 -8.36
CA HIS A 136 -43.49 4.41 -7.60
C HIS A 136 -43.48 5.94 -7.61
N SER A 137 -44.64 6.58 -7.61
CA SER A 137 -44.73 8.06 -7.64
C SER A 137 -44.09 8.73 -6.44
N GLU A 138 -44.06 8.05 -5.29
CA GLU A 138 -43.51 8.55 -4.03
C GLU A 138 -42.00 8.34 -3.88
N ILE A 139 -41.36 7.54 -4.74
CA ILE A 139 -39.92 7.23 -4.63
C ILE A 139 -39.13 8.19 -5.52
N ARG A 140 -38.43 9.16 -4.94
CA ARG A 140 -37.68 10.20 -5.66
C ARG A 140 -36.30 10.44 -5.07
N TYR A 141 -35.38 10.92 -5.89
CA TYR A 141 -34.10 11.41 -5.41
C TYR A 141 -34.28 12.76 -4.71
N GLU A 142 -33.68 12.92 -3.53
CA GLU A 142 -33.60 14.16 -2.76
C GLU A 142 -32.11 14.50 -2.47
N GLY A 143 -31.78 15.79 -2.48
CA GLY A 143 -30.41 16.33 -2.34
C GLY A 143 -29.78 16.72 -3.68
N ALA A 144 -29.22 17.93 -3.80
CA ALA A 144 -28.63 18.41 -5.05
C ALA A 144 -27.35 17.65 -5.43
N ILE A 145 -26.67 17.06 -4.46
CA ILE A 145 -25.49 16.20 -4.59
C ILE A 145 -25.48 15.16 -3.47
N HIS A 146 -24.89 13.98 -3.71
CA HIS A 146 -25.02 12.82 -2.82
C HIS A 146 -26.49 12.44 -2.59
N GLU A 147 -27.23 12.49 -3.69
CA GLU A 147 -28.67 12.30 -3.72
C GLU A 147 -29.09 10.91 -3.24
N ARG A 148 -30.24 10.87 -2.56
CA ARG A 148 -30.77 9.62 -2.00
C ARG A 148 -32.19 9.37 -2.46
N LEU A 149 -32.51 8.09 -2.65
CA LEU A 149 -33.89 7.68 -2.85
C LEU A 149 -34.67 7.79 -1.54
N MET A 150 -35.73 8.59 -1.57
CA MET A 150 -36.65 8.81 -0.47
C MET A 150 -38.07 8.41 -0.92
N LYS A 151 -38.83 7.82 -0.01
CA LYS A 151 -40.26 7.50 -0.19
C LYS A 151 -41.08 8.37 0.76
N SER A 152 -41.71 9.41 0.22
CA SER A 152 -42.52 10.37 1.00
C SER A 152 -41.77 10.90 2.24
N GLY A 153 -40.50 11.30 2.06
CA GLY A 153 -39.64 11.85 3.11
C GLY A 153 -39.03 10.82 4.08
N LYS A 154 -39.16 9.51 3.81
CA LYS A 154 -38.54 8.43 4.61
C LYS A 154 -37.65 7.54 3.76
N ALA A 155 -36.73 6.81 4.40
CA ALA A 155 -35.95 5.80 3.72
C ALA A 155 -36.87 4.68 3.17
N PRO A 156 -36.76 4.30 1.89
CA PRO A 156 -37.54 3.21 1.31
C PRO A 156 -37.10 1.85 1.87
N ARG A 157 -38.00 0.85 1.85
CA ARG A 157 -37.68 -0.48 2.36
C ARG A 157 -36.75 -1.23 1.40
N GLY A 158 -35.58 -1.64 1.87
CA GLY A 158 -34.57 -2.30 1.03
C GLY A 158 -34.46 -3.81 1.22
N LEU A 159 -34.20 -4.51 0.12
CA LEU A 159 -33.67 -5.88 0.11
C LEU A 159 -32.15 -5.83 -0.06
N MET A 160 -31.40 -6.54 0.79
CA MET A 160 -29.94 -6.64 0.67
C MET A 160 -29.58 -7.75 -0.31
N ALA A 161 -28.90 -7.41 -1.41
CA ALA A 161 -28.47 -8.36 -2.44
C ALA A 161 -26.96 -8.26 -2.74
N SER A 162 -26.20 -7.59 -1.87
CA SER A 162 -24.77 -7.28 -2.09
C SER A 162 -23.84 -8.50 -2.13
N GLU A 163 -24.29 -9.68 -1.65
CA GLU A 163 -23.50 -10.92 -1.75
C GLU A 163 -23.49 -11.53 -3.15
N GLY A 164 -24.46 -11.20 -4.01
CA GLY A 164 -24.57 -11.74 -5.36
C GLY A 164 -24.63 -10.70 -6.48
N LEU A 165 -24.97 -9.45 -6.16
CA LEU A 165 -25.18 -8.39 -7.16
C LEU A 165 -24.11 -7.30 -7.05
N ALA A 166 -23.18 -7.31 -8.00
CA ALA A 166 -22.07 -6.36 -8.08
C ALA A 166 -22.25 -5.37 -9.25
N ILE A 167 -21.87 -4.12 -8.99
CA ILE A 167 -21.81 -3.04 -9.97
C ILE A 167 -20.38 -2.56 -10.00
N ILE A 168 -19.77 -2.48 -11.18
CA ILE A 168 -18.42 -1.95 -11.33
C ILE A 168 -18.52 -0.46 -11.61
N HIS A 169 -17.74 0.35 -10.89
CA HIS A 169 -17.62 1.79 -11.11
C HIS A 169 -16.20 2.15 -11.52
N THR A 170 -16.10 2.85 -12.65
CA THR A 170 -14.83 3.24 -13.29
C THR A 170 -14.51 4.73 -13.16
N GLY A 171 -15.40 5.51 -12.51
CA GLY A 171 -15.29 6.97 -12.40
C GLY A 171 -14.16 7.50 -11.52
N TYR A 172 -13.37 6.62 -10.88
CA TYR A 172 -12.12 6.99 -10.22
C TYR A 172 -11.01 7.09 -11.26
N SER A 173 -10.96 8.23 -11.95
CA SER A 173 -9.81 8.56 -12.80
C SER A 173 -8.59 8.88 -11.94
N SER A 174 -7.44 8.31 -12.28
CA SER A 174 -6.13 8.70 -11.73
C SER A 174 -5.70 10.10 -12.19
N ASP A 175 -6.46 10.73 -13.09
CA ASP A 175 -6.25 12.10 -13.51
C ASP A 175 -6.62 13.09 -12.40
N ILE A 176 -5.56 13.62 -11.78
CA ILE A 176 -5.61 14.59 -10.70
C ILE A 176 -6.41 15.84 -11.08
N GLU A 177 -6.33 16.29 -12.34
CA GLU A 177 -6.97 17.52 -12.77
C GLU A 177 -8.49 17.35 -12.93
N ILE A 178 -8.93 16.20 -13.46
CA ILE A 178 -10.35 15.85 -13.55
C ILE A 178 -10.94 15.68 -12.14
N SER A 179 -10.23 14.98 -11.26
CA SER A 179 -10.64 14.80 -9.86
C SER A 179 -10.78 16.14 -9.15
N LYS A 180 -9.80 17.03 -9.29
CA LYS A 180 -9.83 18.37 -8.67
C LYS A 180 -11.01 19.22 -9.14
N ARG A 181 -11.29 19.28 -10.46
CA ARG A 181 -12.44 20.02 -10.99
C ARG A 181 -13.78 19.46 -10.49
N LYS A 182 -13.90 18.13 -10.38
CA LYS A 182 -15.08 17.45 -9.82
C LYS A 182 -15.26 17.84 -8.35
N SER A 183 -14.19 17.82 -7.57
CA SER A 183 -14.19 18.22 -6.15
C SER A 183 -14.56 19.70 -5.95
N GLU A 184 -13.96 20.62 -6.71
CA GLU A 184 -14.28 22.06 -6.63
C GLU A 184 -15.76 22.34 -6.94
N ARG A 185 -16.34 21.65 -7.93
CA ARG A 185 -17.78 21.72 -8.22
C ARG A 185 -18.60 21.19 -7.04
N ASN A 186 -18.24 20.02 -6.52
CA ASN A 186 -18.96 19.38 -5.42
C ASN A 186 -18.94 20.24 -4.14
N ILE A 187 -17.79 20.82 -3.79
CA ILE A 187 -17.64 21.74 -2.66
C ILE A 187 -18.62 22.91 -2.77
N LYS A 188 -18.75 23.52 -3.96
CA LYS A 188 -19.70 24.65 -4.18
C LYS A 188 -21.16 24.23 -3.96
N LEU A 189 -21.56 23.05 -4.44
CA LEU A 189 -22.92 22.54 -4.27
C LEU A 189 -23.21 22.22 -2.81
N LEU A 190 -22.30 21.49 -2.17
CA LEU A 190 -22.39 21.11 -0.76
C LEU A 190 -22.40 22.33 0.16
N ALA A 191 -21.57 23.34 -0.10
CA ALA A 191 -21.55 24.57 0.68
C ALA A 191 -22.90 25.31 0.62
N ALA A 192 -23.51 25.40 -0.56
CA ALA A 192 -24.83 26.01 -0.74
C ALA A 192 -25.97 25.23 -0.05
N GLU A 193 -25.87 23.91 0.04
CA GLU A 193 -26.78 23.10 0.86
C GLU A 193 -26.52 23.25 2.36
N PHE A 194 -25.25 23.31 2.73
CA PHE A 194 -24.81 23.47 4.11
C PHE A 194 -25.28 24.80 4.71
N GLU A 195 -25.28 25.88 3.94
CA GLU A 195 -25.86 27.18 4.35
C GLU A 195 -27.33 27.07 4.77
N LYS A 196 -28.10 26.17 4.14
CA LYS A 196 -29.52 25.93 4.45
C LYS A 196 -29.69 24.98 5.64
N SER A 197 -28.68 24.18 5.97
CA SER A 197 -28.73 23.13 7.00
C SER A 197 -27.39 22.96 7.72
N PRO A 198 -26.91 23.98 8.46
CA PRO A 198 -25.55 24.01 9.02
C PRO A 198 -25.31 23.04 10.17
N GLN A 199 -26.37 22.36 10.64
CA GLN A 199 -26.33 21.34 11.68
C GLN A 199 -26.33 19.92 11.12
N SER A 200 -26.16 19.74 9.80
CA SER A 200 -26.08 18.42 9.17
C SER A 200 -24.67 17.84 9.27
N GLY A 201 -24.48 16.84 10.14
CA GLY A 201 -23.22 16.10 10.23
C GLY A 201 -22.87 15.38 8.93
N GLU A 202 -23.88 14.93 8.18
CA GLU A 202 -23.65 14.33 6.86
C GLU A 202 -23.08 15.32 5.84
N LEU A 203 -23.61 16.55 5.77
CA LEU A 203 -23.07 17.55 4.84
C LEU A 203 -21.64 17.91 5.23
N CYS A 204 -21.33 17.98 6.54
CA CYS A 204 -19.96 18.11 7.03
C CYS A 204 -19.08 16.93 6.54
N PHE A 205 -19.55 15.69 6.65
CA PHE A 205 -18.82 14.52 6.14
C PHE A 205 -18.51 14.63 4.63
N TYR A 206 -19.49 14.98 3.80
CA TYR A 206 -19.27 15.11 2.36
C TYR A 206 -18.40 16.30 1.98
N LEU A 207 -18.48 17.40 2.73
CA LEU A 207 -17.54 18.53 2.59
C LEU A 207 -16.11 18.07 2.93
N ALA A 208 -15.93 17.29 3.99
CA ALA A 208 -14.64 16.72 4.35
C ALA A 208 -14.07 15.84 3.21
N GLU A 209 -14.84 14.87 2.71
CA GLU A 209 -14.43 14.02 1.56
C GLU A 209 -14.07 14.85 0.32
N SER A 210 -14.86 15.87 0.01
CA SER A 210 -14.63 16.71 -1.17
C SER A 210 -13.37 17.57 -1.04
N HIS A 211 -13.11 18.13 0.16
CA HIS A 211 -11.87 18.84 0.46
C HIS A 211 -10.65 17.90 0.46
N MET A 212 -10.78 16.67 0.97
CA MET A 212 -9.72 15.66 0.88
C MET A 212 -9.36 15.36 -0.58
N ALA A 213 -10.37 15.16 -1.44
CA ALA A 213 -10.16 14.94 -2.87
C ALA A 213 -9.54 16.16 -3.58
N ALA A 214 -9.79 17.37 -3.09
CA ALA A 214 -9.13 18.60 -3.54
C ALA A 214 -7.72 18.81 -2.93
N ARG A 215 -7.29 17.94 -1.99
CA ARG A 215 -6.05 18.04 -1.19
C ARG A 215 -6.01 19.27 -0.25
N GLU A 216 -7.17 19.73 0.19
CA GLU A 216 -7.36 20.82 1.14
C GLU A 216 -7.55 20.23 2.55
N PHE A 217 -6.49 19.64 3.10
CA PHE A 217 -6.57 18.77 4.29
C PHE A 217 -6.95 19.52 5.57
N GLU A 218 -6.61 20.80 5.70
CA GLU A 218 -7.00 21.63 6.84
C GLU A 218 -8.52 21.84 6.89
N GLN A 219 -9.12 22.24 5.77
CA GLN A 219 -10.57 22.41 5.65
C GLN A 219 -11.30 21.07 5.80
N ALA A 220 -10.74 20.02 5.20
CA ALA A 220 -11.28 18.67 5.35
C ALA A 220 -11.33 18.24 6.83
N LEU A 221 -10.24 18.45 7.57
CA LEU A 221 -10.17 18.10 9.00
C LEU A 221 -11.18 18.89 9.83
N GLU A 222 -11.36 20.19 9.55
CA GLU A 222 -12.36 21.01 10.23
C GLU A 222 -13.78 20.44 10.05
N TYR A 223 -14.17 20.14 8.81
CA TYR A 223 -15.48 19.55 8.55
C TYR A 223 -15.62 18.14 9.11
N ALA A 224 -14.55 17.33 9.09
CA ALA A 224 -14.57 15.99 9.67
C ALA A 224 -14.77 16.03 11.20
N TYR A 225 -14.12 16.96 11.91
CA TYR A 225 -14.38 17.21 13.32
C TYR A 225 -15.82 17.64 13.58
N ARG A 226 -16.34 18.60 12.80
CA ARG A 226 -17.73 19.04 12.92
C ARG A 226 -18.73 17.91 12.69
N SER A 227 -18.46 17.02 11.73
CA SER A 227 -19.26 15.82 11.50
C SER A 227 -19.26 14.89 12.72
N ALA A 228 -18.11 14.72 13.37
CA ALA A 228 -17.98 13.89 14.57
C ALA A 228 -18.69 14.51 15.79
N ASP A 229 -18.57 15.83 15.97
CA ASP A 229 -19.17 16.57 17.08
C ASP A 229 -20.70 16.61 17.01
N LEU A 230 -21.26 16.74 15.80
CA LEU A 230 -22.73 16.75 15.60
C LEU A 230 -23.37 15.38 15.83
N ASP A 231 -22.64 14.30 15.55
CA ASP A 231 -23.02 12.89 15.71
C ASP A 231 -24.44 12.48 15.20
N ASN A 232 -25.00 13.26 14.28
CA ASN A 232 -26.38 13.09 13.79
C ASN A 232 -26.46 12.50 12.37
N CYS A 233 -25.36 11.94 11.86
CA CYS A 233 -25.35 11.24 10.57
C CYS A 233 -26.06 9.88 10.67
N THR A 234 -26.99 9.63 9.75
CA THR A 234 -27.82 8.40 9.72
C THR A 234 -27.38 7.40 8.65
N LEU A 235 -26.37 7.73 7.83
CA LEU A 235 -25.85 6.82 6.81
C LEU A 235 -25.03 5.69 7.44
N LEU A 236 -25.30 4.49 6.95
CA LEU A 236 -24.53 3.30 7.31
C LEU A 236 -23.06 3.47 6.90
N GLY A 237 -22.15 3.25 7.84
CA GLY A 237 -20.69 3.29 7.61
C GLY A 237 -20.06 4.68 7.66
N VAL A 238 -20.84 5.76 7.66
CA VAL A 238 -20.27 7.12 7.63
C VAL A 238 -19.54 7.48 8.91
N LYS A 239 -19.99 6.99 10.07
CA LYS A 239 -19.28 7.26 11.33
C LYS A 239 -17.85 6.68 11.29
N GLN A 240 -17.72 5.39 10.97
CA GLN A 240 -16.41 4.73 10.81
C GLN A 240 -15.54 5.46 9.79
N LYS A 241 -16.11 5.76 8.62
CA LYS A 241 -15.41 6.43 7.53
C LYS A 241 -14.95 7.85 7.93
N ASN A 242 -15.76 8.61 8.67
CA ASN A 242 -15.38 9.94 9.12
C ASN A 242 -14.19 9.91 10.10
N TYR A 243 -14.11 8.90 10.98
CA TYR A 243 -12.92 8.70 11.82
C TYR A 243 -11.67 8.43 10.97
N LEU A 244 -11.77 7.59 9.92
CA LEU A 244 -10.68 7.41 8.97
C LEU A 244 -10.27 8.70 8.27
N ASN A 245 -11.24 9.55 7.91
CA ASN A 245 -10.98 10.84 7.27
C ASN A 245 -10.21 11.78 8.19
N ILE A 246 -10.61 11.86 9.47
CA ILE A 246 -9.87 12.60 10.50
C ILE A 246 -8.44 12.12 10.56
N ILE A 247 -8.23 10.82 10.76
CA ILE A 247 -6.89 10.21 10.90
C ILE A 247 -6.05 10.46 9.65
N THR A 248 -6.62 10.28 8.46
CA THR A 248 -5.95 10.50 7.17
C THR A 248 -5.53 11.96 7.00
N CYS A 249 -6.42 12.91 7.30
CA CYS A 249 -6.08 14.33 7.26
C CYS A 249 -4.97 14.66 8.26
N MET A 250 -5.03 14.12 9.48
CA MET A 250 -3.98 14.33 10.49
C MET A 250 -2.62 13.81 10.04
N ILE A 251 -2.56 12.65 9.38
CA ILE A 251 -1.34 12.10 8.79
C ILE A 251 -0.79 13.04 7.70
N HIS A 252 -1.64 13.51 6.76
CA HIS A 252 -1.22 14.43 5.71
C HIS A 252 -0.75 15.79 6.23
N LEU A 253 -1.31 16.25 7.35
CA LEU A 253 -0.94 17.49 8.03
C LEU A 253 0.26 17.32 8.98
N ASN A 254 0.87 16.13 9.03
CA ASN A 254 1.97 15.79 9.95
C ASN A 254 1.64 16.16 11.41
N LYS A 255 0.43 15.85 11.87
CA LYS A 255 0.04 16.04 13.28
C LYS A 255 0.85 15.11 14.18
N GLU A 256 0.91 15.46 15.47
CA GLU A 256 1.63 14.68 16.48
C GLU A 256 1.11 13.25 16.55
N LYS A 257 2.03 12.26 16.52
CA LYS A 257 1.68 10.83 16.49
C LYS A 257 0.76 10.42 17.64
N ASN A 258 0.94 11.02 18.82
CA ASN A 258 0.09 10.74 19.98
C ASN A 258 -1.36 11.22 19.78
N GLU A 259 -1.58 12.34 19.09
CA GLU A 259 -2.94 12.80 18.75
C GLU A 259 -3.58 11.85 17.74
N ILE A 260 -2.81 11.37 16.75
CA ILE A 260 -3.30 10.40 15.77
C ILE A 260 -3.68 9.08 16.44
N LYS A 261 -2.84 8.55 17.34
CA LYS A 261 -3.12 7.34 18.13
C LYS A 261 -4.37 7.49 18.99
N GLN A 262 -4.62 8.67 19.57
CA GLN A 262 -5.86 8.93 20.33
C GLN A 262 -7.10 8.79 19.46
N TRP A 263 -7.09 9.32 18.23
CA TRP A 263 -8.21 9.18 17.31
C TRP A 263 -8.41 7.76 16.80
N ILE A 264 -7.31 7.04 16.55
CA ILE A 264 -7.38 5.60 16.24
C ILE A 264 -8.02 4.83 17.38
N ASN A 265 -7.59 5.06 18.63
CA ASN A 265 -8.14 4.37 19.80
C ASN A 265 -9.62 4.70 20.01
N LYS A 266 -10.05 5.95 19.82
CA LYS A 266 -11.49 6.30 19.84
C LYS A 266 -12.27 5.55 18.76
N GLY A 267 -11.68 5.40 17.56
CA GLY A 267 -12.27 4.60 16.48
C GLY A 267 -12.42 3.13 16.87
N ILE A 268 -11.40 2.54 17.48
CA ILE A 268 -11.42 1.15 17.99
C ILE A 268 -12.47 0.98 19.10
N GLU A 269 -12.54 1.92 20.05
CA GLU A 269 -13.54 1.89 21.14
C GLU A 269 -14.98 1.97 20.60
N GLY A 270 -15.22 2.82 19.60
CA GLY A 270 -16.54 2.97 18.98
C GLY A 270 -16.91 1.84 18.03
N PHE A 271 -15.92 1.23 17.36
CA PHE A 271 -16.10 0.26 16.28
C PHE A 271 -15.03 -0.86 16.33
N PRO A 272 -15.06 -1.73 17.35
CA PRO A 272 -14.00 -2.71 17.61
C PRO A 272 -13.89 -3.82 16.56
N ASP A 273 -14.88 -3.95 15.67
CA ASP A 273 -14.89 -4.90 14.56
C ASP A 273 -14.49 -4.27 13.22
N TYR A 274 -14.05 -3.00 13.21
CA TYR A 274 -13.64 -2.30 12.00
C TYR A 274 -12.12 -2.41 11.78
N PRO A 275 -11.66 -3.12 10.73
CA PRO A 275 -10.26 -3.54 10.61
C PRO A 275 -9.30 -2.37 10.36
N ASP A 276 -9.70 -1.34 9.62
CA ASP A 276 -8.82 -0.25 9.16
C ASP A 276 -8.17 0.51 10.33
N PHE A 277 -8.83 0.64 11.49
CA PHE A 277 -8.22 1.31 12.64
C PHE A 277 -7.03 0.54 13.20
N TYR A 278 -7.11 -0.79 13.22
CA TYR A 278 -6.01 -1.63 13.66
C TYR A 278 -4.84 -1.61 12.67
N LEU A 279 -5.13 -1.55 11.37
CA LEU A 279 -4.10 -1.41 10.33
C LEU A 279 -3.35 -0.07 10.46
N LEU A 280 -4.07 1.02 10.68
CA LEU A 280 -3.48 2.34 10.92
C LEU A 280 -2.66 2.38 12.22
N LEU A 281 -3.13 1.72 13.27
CA LEU A 281 -2.39 1.56 14.52
C LEU A 281 -1.07 0.81 14.28
N ALA A 282 -1.14 -0.30 13.55
CA ALA A 282 0.02 -1.13 13.25
C ALA A 282 1.07 -0.38 12.41
N ASP A 283 0.64 0.44 11.44
CA ASP A 283 1.54 1.31 10.67
C ASP A 283 2.27 2.32 11.55
N LEU A 284 1.57 2.98 12.49
CA LEU A 284 2.20 3.92 13.44
C LEU A 284 3.18 3.21 14.37
N LEU A 285 2.80 2.06 14.92
CA LEU A 285 3.66 1.26 15.80
C LEU A 285 4.90 0.76 15.05
N THR A 286 4.77 0.42 13.77
CA THR A 286 5.89 0.06 12.90
C THR A 286 6.89 1.21 12.75
N GLN A 287 6.40 2.44 12.55
CA GLN A 287 7.25 3.62 12.50
C GLN A 287 7.93 3.93 13.83
N GLU A 288 7.31 3.56 14.96
CA GLU A 288 7.89 3.62 16.30
C GLU A 288 8.84 2.45 16.60
N CYS A 289 9.07 1.55 15.64
CA CYS A 289 9.86 0.32 15.79
C CYS A 289 9.31 -0.66 16.85
N ARG A 290 8.04 -0.54 17.20
CA ARG A 290 7.30 -1.41 18.12
C ARG A 290 6.73 -2.61 17.35
N TYR A 291 7.63 -3.43 16.79
CA TYR A 291 7.25 -4.46 15.83
C TYR A 291 6.31 -5.54 16.40
N GLN A 292 6.49 -5.94 17.66
CA GLN A 292 5.60 -6.92 18.31
C GLN A 292 4.19 -6.37 18.50
N ASP A 293 4.04 -5.13 19.00
CA ASP A 293 2.74 -4.49 19.15
C ASP A 293 2.07 -4.27 17.76
N ALA A 294 2.87 -3.90 16.74
CA ALA A 294 2.37 -3.75 15.38
C ALA A 294 1.82 -5.07 14.80
N LEU A 295 2.51 -6.19 15.05
CA LEU A 295 2.06 -7.52 14.63
C LEU A 295 0.75 -7.93 15.32
N GLU A 296 0.58 -7.59 16.59
CA GLU A 296 -0.68 -7.83 17.30
C GLU A 296 -1.82 -7.01 16.67
N ALA A 297 -1.60 -5.71 16.45
CA ALA A 297 -2.58 -4.84 15.80
C ALA A 297 -2.94 -5.35 14.39
N PHE A 298 -1.95 -5.72 13.55
CA PHE A 298 -2.23 -6.33 12.24
C PHE A 298 -3.04 -7.62 12.36
N SER A 299 -2.71 -8.49 13.32
CA SER A 299 -3.43 -9.75 13.53
C SER A 299 -4.89 -9.53 13.89
N VAL A 300 -5.18 -8.54 14.73
CA VAL A 300 -6.56 -8.15 15.06
C VAL A 300 -7.27 -7.56 13.85
N GLY A 301 -6.62 -6.70 13.08
CA GLY A 301 -7.16 -6.14 11.83
C GLY A 301 -7.53 -7.24 10.82
N ILE A 302 -6.65 -8.21 10.58
CA ILE A 302 -6.92 -9.34 9.69
C ILE A 302 -8.07 -10.21 10.20
N LYS A 303 -8.18 -10.43 11.51
CA LYS A 303 -9.28 -11.21 12.11
C LYS A 303 -10.66 -10.63 11.74
N PHE A 304 -10.75 -9.31 11.55
CA PHE A 304 -12.00 -8.63 11.21
C PHE A 304 -12.12 -8.26 9.72
N ILE A 305 -11.23 -8.76 8.86
CA ILE A 305 -11.21 -8.40 7.44
C ILE A 305 -12.49 -8.80 6.69
N ASP A 306 -13.15 -9.88 7.09
CA ASP A 306 -14.41 -10.32 6.46
C ASP A 306 -15.60 -9.45 6.91
N ASN A 307 -15.52 -8.81 8.08
CA ASN A 307 -16.54 -7.85 8.53
C ASN A 307 -16.51 -6.54 7.72
N ALA A 308 -15.42 -6.31 6.98
CA ALA A 308 -15.17 -5.08 6.23
C ALA A 308 -16.00 -4.96 4.94
N LEU A 309 -16.44 -6.08 4.35
CA LEU A 309 -17.32 -6.09 3.17
C LEU A 309 -18.67 -5.40 3.41
N LYS A 310 -19.06 -5.21 4.68
CA LYS A 310 -20.32 -4.56 5.08
C LYS A 310 -20.17 -3.07 5.47
N SER A 311 -18.95 -2.51 5.48
CA SER A 311 -18.65 -1.25 6.17
C SER A 311 -17.75 -0.25 5.40
N GLN A 312 -17.68 -0.32 4.07
CA GLN A 312 -16.89 0.59 3.22
C GLN A 312 -15.38 0.62 3.57
N SER A 313 -14.82 -0.53 3.91
CA SER A 313 -13.39 -0.69 4.22
C SER A 313 -12.55 -0.98 2.97
N ALA A 314 -11.30 -0.54 2.96
CA ALA A 314 -10.32 -0.91 1.94
C ALA A 314 -9.47 -2.13 2.36
N ALA A 315 -9.56 -2.57 3.61
CA ALA A 315 -8.72 -3.62 4.19
C ALA A 315 -8.71 -4.93 3.40
N PRO A 316 -9.84 -5.49 2.91
CA PRO A 316 -9.85 -6.75 2.15
C PRO A 316 -8.97 -6.70 0.90
N HIS A 317 -8.96 -5.57 0.20
CA HIS A 317 -8.16 -5.37 -1.01
C HIS A 317 -6.67 -5.17 -0.71
N GLN A 318 -6.32 -4.86 0.54
CA GLN A 318 -4.94 -4.69 1.00
C GLN A 318 -4.36 -5.96 1.64
N ALA A 319 -5.12 -7.05 1.74
CA ALA A 319 -4.70 -8.26 2.45
C ALA A 319 -3.30 -8.79 2.03
N PRO A 320 -2.94 -8.92 0.73
CA PRO A 320 -1.59 -9.37 0.35
C PRO A 320 -0.49 -8.43 0.84
N LYS A 321 -0.74 -7.12 0.82
CA LYS A 321 0.21 -6.11 1.30
C LYS A 321 0.38 -6.19 2.81
N ILE A 322 -0.72 -6.32 3.56
CA ILE A 322 -0.70 -6.43 5.02
C ILE A 322 0.05 -7.70 5.45
N LEU A 323 -0.27 -8.84 4.85
CA LEU A 323 0.42 -10.10 5.10
C LEU A 323 1.93 -10.00 4.80
N THR A 324 2.30 -9.32 3.70
CA THR A 324 3.71 -9.08 3.38
C THR A 324 4.39 -8.24 4.47
N LEU A 325 3.77 -7.15 4.93
CA LEU A 325 4.31 -6.33 6.01
C LEU A 325 4.46 -7.13 7.30
N MET A 326 3.46 -7.94 7.69
CA MET A 326 3.58 -8.83 8.84
C MET A 326 4.77 -9.79 8.71
N GLY A 327 4.97 -10.38 7.53
CA GLY A 327 6.12 -11.25 7.29
C GLY A 327 7.46 -10.51 7.39
N GLU A 328 7.55 -9.28 6.89
CA GLU A 328 8.75 -8.45 7.02
C GLU A 328 9.05 -8.10 8.48
N LEU A 329 8.04 -7.74 9.26
CA LEU A 329 8.17 -7.47 10.69
C LEU A 329 8.61 -8.71 11.48
N GLN A 330 7.99 -9.86 11.19
CA GLN A 330 8.37 -11.14 11.80
C GLN A 330 9.82 -11.51 11.48
N HIS A 331 10.26 -11.30 10.23
CA HIS A 331 11.65 -11.50 9.86
C HIS A 331 12.60 -10.58 10.66
N LYS A 332 12.25 -9.29 10.82
CA LYS A 332 13.04 -8.32 11.61
C LYS A 332 13.23 -8.76 13.06
N ILE A 333 12.22 -9.37 13.69
CA ILE A 333 12.30 -9.88 15.06
C ILE A 333 12.78 -11.35 15.14
N GLY A 334 13.27 -11.93 14.03
CA GLY A 334 13.84 -13.28 14.00
C GLY A 334 12.84 -14.43 13.85
N GLN A 335 11.54 -14.16 13.74
CA GLN A 335 10.46 -15.14 13.57
C GLN A 335 10.31 -15.60 12.10
N ASN A 336 11.38 -16.12 11.51
CA ASN A 336 11.44 -16.44 10.08
C ASN A 336 10.40 -17.49 9.64
N HIS A 337 10.05 -18.44 10.51
CA HIS A 337 9.06 -19.47 10.18
C HIS A 337 7.66 -18.86 9.96
N ASP A 338 7.25 -17.93 10.82
CA ASP A 338 5.97 -17.25 10.69
C ASP A 338 5.99 -16.23 9.54
N ALA A 339 7.14 -15.60 9.29
CA ALA A 339 7.34 -14.74 8.13
C ALA A 339 7.05 -15.46 6.81
N VAL A 340 7.61 -16.67 6.65
CA VAL A 340 7.35 -17.52 5.47
C VAL A 340 5.86 -17.82 5.33
N LYS A 341 5.14 -18.15 6.42
CA LYS A 341 3.69 -18.40 6.36
C LYS A 341 2.93 -17.20 5.81
N HIS A 342 3.25 -16.00 6.28
CA HIS A 342 2.57 -14.78 5.83
C HIS A 342 2.88 -14.46 4.36
N PHE A 343 4.13 -14.59 3.91
CA PHE A 343 4.45 -14.40 2.49
C PHE A 343 3.74 -15.42 1.58
N VAL A 344 3.66 -16.68 2.00
CA VAL A 344 2.93 -17.71 1.25
C VAL A 344 1.43 -17.41 1.22
N SER A 345 0.84 -16.99 2.34
CA SER A 345 -0.57 -16.56 2.38
C SER A 345 -0.83 -15.38 1.44
N ALA A 346 0.06 -14.38 1.40
CA ALA A 346 -0.05 -13.26 0.46
C ALA A 346 -0.05 -13.74 -1.01
N LEU A 347 0.86 -14.66 -1.36
CA LEU A 347 0.97 -15.22 -2.71
C LEU A 347 -0.18 -16.18 -3.07
N ASN A 348 -0.82 -16.81 -2.09
CA ASN A 348 -2.03 -17.60 -2.33
C ASN A 348 -3.24 -16.72 -2.67
N ILE A 349 -3.30 -15.50 -2.13
CA ILE A 349 -4.33 -14.50 -2.47
C ILE A 349 -4.02 -13.88 -3.83
N ASP A 350 -2.78 -13.42 -4.02
CA ASP A 350 -2.30 -12.85 -5.29
C ASP A 350 -0.93 -13.45 -5.65
N LYS A 351 -0.95 -14.43 -6.56
CA LYS A 351 0.28 -15.09 -7.01
C LYS A 351 1.25 -14.17 -7.74
N PHE A 352 0.82 -12.97 -8.14
CA PHE A 352 1.68 -11.95 -8.74
C PHE A 352 1.96 -10.78 -7.77
N HIS A 353 1.86 -11.01 -6.46
CA HIS A 353 2.29 -10.05 -5.45
C HIS A 353 3.83 -10.06 -5.31
N TYR A 354 4.51 -9.23 -6.09
CA TYR A 354 5.98 -9.28 -6.24
C TYR A 354 6.74 -9.04 -4.94
N ALA A 355 6.25 -8.14 -4.09
CA ALA A 355 6.85 -7.86 -2.80
C ALA A 355 6.93 -9.12 -1.92
N ALA A 356 5.84 -9.89 -1.77
CA ALA A 356 5.86 -11.15 -1.03
C ALA A 356 6.82 -12.17 -1.64
N LEU A 357 6.84 -12.30 -2.98
CA LEU A 357 7.74 -13.24 -3.64
C LEU A 357 9.20 -12.90 -3.36
N ILE A 358 9.59 -11.63 -3.44
CA ILE A 358 10.95 -11.17 -3.16
C ILE A 358 11.33 -11.48 -1.71
N GLN A 359 10.48 -11.14 -0.74
CA GLN A 359 10.81 -11.39 0.68
C GLN A 359 10.87 -12.88 1.01
N LEU A 360 9.95 -13.68 0.44
CA LEU A 360 10.00 -15.13 0.56
C LEU A 360 11.30 -15.70 -0.02
N LEU A 361 11.67 -15.27 -1.23
CA LEU A 361 12.89 -15.74 -1.90
C LEU A 361 14.17 -15.34 -1.16
N LYS A 362 14.22 -14.18 -0.50
CA LYS A 362 15.36 -13.80 0.36
C LYS A 362 15.56 -14.81 1.50
N LEU A 363 14.47 -15.22 2.15
CA LEU A 363 14.52 -16.23 3.21
C LEU A 363 14.90 -17.61 2.67
N LEU A 364 14.21 -18.08 1.63
CA LEU A 364 14.46 -19.40 1.05
C LEU A 364 15.89 -19.50 0.51
N THR A 365 16.40 -18.48 -0.17
CA THR A 365 17.78 -18.47 -0.68
C THR A 365 18.83 -18.59 0.43
N ARG A 366 18.52 -18.09 1.63
CA ARG A 366 19.43 -18.12 2.77
C ARG A 366 19.39 -19.44 3.54
N PHE A 367 18.20 -20.02 3.71
CA PHE A 367 17.98 -21.13 4.63
C PHE A 367 17.67 -22.46 3.95
N GLU A 368 17.28 -22.45 2.67
CA GLU A 368 16.86 -23.64 1.94
C GLU A 368 17.79 -23.97 0.76
N SER A 369 17.78 -25.24 0.36
CA SER A 369 18.52 -25.65 -0.83
C SER A 369 17.87 -25.09 -2.10
N ILE A 370 18.68 -24.87 -3.15
CA ILE A 370 18.20 -24.43 -4.47
C ILE A 370 17.18 -25.43 -5.03
N ASN A 371 17.40 -26.73 -4.81
CA ASN A 371 16.50 -27.77 -5.32
C ASN A 371 15.15 -27.76 -4.61
N ASP A 372 15.12 -27.53 -3.30
CA ASP A 372 13.88 -27.50 -2.53
C ASP A 372 13.12 -26.19 -2.78
N THR A 373 13.83 -25.07 -2.86
CA THR A 373 13.27 -23.78 -3.29
C THR A 373 12.63 -23.88 -4.67
N LYS A 374 13.33 -24.48 -5.65
CA LYS A 374 12.78 -24.73 -7.00
C LYS A 374 11.53 -25.60 -6.96
N LYS A 375 11.56 -26.73 -6.24
CA LYS A 375 10.38 -27.61 -6.11
C LYS A 375 9.21 -26.88 -5.48
N PHE A 376 9.46 -26.00 -4.52
CA PHE A 376 8.43 -25.20 -3.86
C PHE A 376 7.80 -24.19 -4.83
N LEU A 377 8.61 -23.38 -5.51
CA LEU A 377 8.11 -22.37 -6.47
C LEU A 377 7.34 -23.01 -7.63
N ASN A 378 7.81 -24.14 -8.16
CA ASN A 378 7.14 -24.85 -9.26
C ASN A 378 5.78 -25.47 -8.85
N LYS A 379 5.43 -25.51 -7.56
CA LYS A 379 4.07 -25.85 -7.12
C LYS A 379 3.11 -24.67 -7.21
N MET A 380 3.63 -23.44 -7.13
CA MET A 380 2.84 -22.20 -7.13
C MET A 380 2.78 -21.55 -8.52
N TYR A 381 3.80 -21.77 -9.35
CA TYR A 381 3.94 -21.15 -10.67
C TYR A 381 4.06 -22.21 -11.76
N ASP A 382 3.39 -21.95 -12.88
CA ASP A 382 3.44 -22.82 -14.05
C ASP A 382 4.63 -22.45 -14.94
N ILE A 383 5.70 -23.25 -14.89
CA ILE A 383 6.92 -23.02 -15.68
C ILE A 383 6.73 -23.19 -17.19
N SER A 384 5.61 -23.75 -17.64
CA SER A 384 5.26 -23.76 -19.08
C SER A 384 4.65 -22.43 -19.54
N ASN A 385 4.17 -21.61 -18.60
CA ASN A 385 3.66 -20.29 -18.86
C ASN A 385 4.80 -19.26 -18.89
N LYS A 386 4.97 -18.57 -20.03
CA LYS A 386 6.04 -17.57 -20.21
C LYS A 386 5.98 -16.41 -19.20
N LYS A 387 4.78 -16.00 -18.77
CA LYS A 387 4.62 -14.91 -17.78
C LYS A 387 5.14 -15.35 -16.42
N ASP A 388 4.69 -16.51 -15.93
CA ASP A 388 5.13 -17.07 -14.64
C ASP A 388 6.66 -17.31 -14.66
N LEU A 389 7.19 -17.83 -15.78
CA LEU A 389 8.62 -18.08 -15.95
C LEU A 389 9.46 -16.78 -15.91
N LEU A 390 9.02 -15.73 -16.61
CA LEU A 390 9.71 -14.43 -16.61
C LEU A 390 9.68 -13.80 -15.21
N TYR A 391 8.53 -13.90 -14.56
CA TYR A 391 8.30 -13.38 -13.22
C TYR A 391 9.23 -14.03 -12.19
N LEU A 392 9.34 -15.36 -12.21
CA LEU A 392 10.28 -16.11 -11.38
C LEU A 392 11.74 -15.76 -11.70
N THR A 393 12.09 -15.66 -12.98
CA THR A 393 13.45 -15.32 -13.43
C THR A 393 13.88 -13.98 -12.83
N ARG A 394 13.07 -12.93 -13.00
CA ARG A 394 13.33 -11.59 -12.46
C ARG A 394 13.46 -11.61 -10.94
N ALA A 395 12.52 -12.25 -10.25
CA ALA A 395 12.53 -12.29 -8.80
C ALA A 395 13.79 -12.99 -8.25
N CYS A 396 14.22 -14.09 -8.87
CA CYS A 396 15.42 -14.82 -8.47
C CYS A 396 16.71 -14.01 -8.70
N LEU A 397 16.81 -13.30 -9.83
CA LEU A 397 17.94 -12.42 -10.11
C LEU A 397 17.97 -11.20 -9.18
N GLU A 398 16.79 -10.68 -8.81
CA GLU A 398 16.67 -9.57 -7.88
C GLU A 398 17.16 -9.94 -6.48
N VAL A 399 16.79 -11.12 -5.97
CA VAL A 399 17.33 -11.64 -4.69
C VAL A 399 18.74 -12.20 -4.81
N LYS A 400 19.41 -11.99 -5.95
CA LYS A 400 20.81 -12.35 -6.22
C LYS A 400 21.08 -13.86 -6.22
N ASN A 401 20.04 -14.66 -6.38
CA ASN A 401 20.14 -16.11 -6.55
C ASN A 401 20.33 -16.46 -8.04
N HIS A 402 21.53 -16.24 -8.55
CA HIS A 402 21.85 -16.46 -9.97
C HIS A 402 21.74 -17.92 -10.41
N LEU A 403 21.88 -18.88 -9.50
CA LEU A 403 21.73 -20.29 -9.83
C LEU A 403 20.26 -20.61 -10.15
N LEU A 404 19.32 -20.12 -9.33
CA LEU A 404 17.90 -20.30 -9.56
C LEU A 404 17.39 -19.41 -10.71
N GLY A 405 17.85 -18.15 -10.78
CA GLY A 405 17.55 -17.25 -11.89
C GLY A 405 18.06 -17.79 -13.22
N GLY A 406 19.29 -18.29 -13.26
CA GLY A 406 19.88 -18.94 -14.44
C GLY A 406 19.14 -20.21 -14.85
N TYR A 407 18.64 -21.00 -13.89
CA TYR A 407 17.79 -22.15 -14.19
C TYR A 407 16.52 -21.73 -14.95
N TYR A 408 15.75 -20.77 -14.42
CA TYR A 408 14.52 -20.33 -15.10
C TYR A 408 14.82 -19.61 -16.41
N LEU A 409 15.89 -18.82 -16.47
CA LEU A 409 16.37 -18.19 -17.69
C LEU A 409 16.71 -19.23 -18.78
N SER A 410 17.27 -20.38 -18.40
CA SER A 410 17.60 -21.46 -19.35
C SER A 410 16.39 -22.16 -19.98
N LEU A 411 15.18 -21.97 -19.42
CA LEU A 411 13.95 -22.57 -19.95
C LEU A 411 13.32 -21.74 -21.09
N PHE A 412 13.81 -20.53 -21.34
CA PHE A 412 13.41 -19.72 -22.48
C PHE A 412 14.04 -20.23 -23.78
N SER A 413 13.36 -19.97 -24.91
CA SER A 413 13.95 -20.24 -26.23
C SER A 413 15.11 -19.28 -26.52
N GLU A 414 15.99 -19.62 -27.47
CA GLU A 414 17.07 -18.72 -27.88
C GLU A 414 16.57 -17.36 -28.36
N GLN A 415 15.40 -17.31 -29.03
CA GLN A 415 14.78 -16.07 -29.48
C GLN A 415 14.29 -15.22 -28.29
N ASP A 416 13.65 -15.85 -27.30
CA ASP A 416 13.21 -15.15 -26.09
C ASP A 416 14.42 -14.62 -25.30
N PHE A 417 15.49 -15.42 -25.21
CA PHE A 417 16.73 -15.02 -24.53
C PHE A 417 17.33 -13.74 -25.11
N LEU A 418 17.30 -13.55 -26.44
CA LEU A 418 17.77 -12.32 -27.08
C LEU A 418 16.94 -11.08 -26.74
N LEU A 419 15.66 -11.24 -26.40
CA LEU A 419 14.77 -10.15 -25.98
C LEU A 419 14.95 -9.79 -24.49
N MET A 420 15.61 -10.65 -23.72
CA MET A 420 15.81 -10.53 -22.27
C MET A 420 17.19 -9.96 -21.91
N ALA A 421 17.60 -8.89 -22.59
CA ALA A 421 18.94 -8.32 -22.45
C ALA A 421 19.28 -7.91 -21.01
N GLU A 422 18.31 -7.34 -20.27
CA GLU A 422 18.49 -6.92 -18.88
C GLU A 422 18.66 -8.10 -17.92
N GLU A 423 17.79 -9.11 -18.02
CA GLU A 423 17.88 -10.32 -17.22
C GLU A 423 19.18 -11.08 -17.50
N ASN A 424 19.61 -11.12 -18.76
CA ASN A 424 20.88 -11.73 -19.15
C ASN A 424 22.07 -10.97 -18.56
N ALA A 425 22.08 -9.64 -18.63
CA ALA A 425 23.15 -8.82 -18.08
C ALA A 425 23.25 -9.01 -16.56
N GLU A 426 22.11 -9.00 -15.85
CA GLU A 426 22.04 -9.23 -14.41
C GLU A 426 22.51 -10.64 -14.04
N TYR A 427 22.05 -11.67 -14.75
CA TYR A 427 22.52 -13.04 -14.54
C TYR A 427 24.04 -13.17 -14.68
N ARG A 428 24.60 -12.61 -15.76
CA ARG A 428 26.04 -12.64 -16.03
C ARG A 428 26.84 -11.94 -14.94
N LEU A 429 26.38 -10.79 -14.49
CA LEU A 429 27.01 -10.04 -13.39
C LEU A 429 27.06 -10.87 -12.11
N LEU A 430 25.93 -11.49 -11.75
CA LEU A 430 25.82 -12.30 -10.54
C LEU A 430 26.59 -13.62 -10.62
N ALA A 431 26.68 -14.21 -11.82
CA ALA A 431 27.45 -15.42 -12.08
C ALA A 431 28.98 -15.16 -12.15
N GLY A 432 29.42 -13.90 -12.05
CA GLY A 432 30.83 -13.52 -12.13
C GLY A 432 31.40 -13.41 -13.54
N ASP A 433 30.54 -13.45 -14.57
CA ASP A 433 30.93 -13.23 -15.97
C ASP A 433 30.95 -11.73 -16.29
N PHE A 434 31.85 -11.03 -15.59
CA PHE A 434 31.88 -9.58 -15.55
C PHE A 434 32.11 -8.92 -16.91
N LYS A 435 32.92 -9.55 -17.78
CA LYS A 435 33.23 -8.99 -19.10
C LYS A 435 31.99 -8.95 -19.99
N HIS A 436 31.24 -10.05 -20.06
CA HIS A 436 29.99 -10.08 -20.84
C HIS A 436 28.91 -9.23 -20.18
N ALA A 437 28.82 -9.24 -18.85
CA ALA A 437 27.88 -8.38 -18.11
C ALA A 437 28.10 -6.90 -18.44
N SER A 438 29.36 -6.43 -18.38
CA SER A 438 29.73 -5.05 -18.73
C SER A 438 29.30 -4.69 -20.16
N THR A 439 29.59 -5.56 -21.13
CA THR A 439 29.23 -5.33 -22.54
C THR A 439 27.72 -5.18 -22.72
N LEU A 440 26.93 -6.04 -22.07
CA LEU A 440 25.47 -5.99 -22.16
C LEU A 440 24.92 -4.73 -21.47
N PHE A 441 25.45 -4.36 -20.31
CA PHE A 441 25.01 -3.15 -19.61
C PHE A 441 25.40 -1.86 -20.34
N ASP A 442 26.58 -1.80 -20.98
CA ASP A 442 26.96 -0.66 -21.84
C ASP A 442 25.98 -0.51 -23.00
N LYS A 443 25.60 -1.62 -23.67
CA LYS A 443 24.57 -1.60 -24.72
C LYS A 443 23.21 -1.11 -24.20
N ILE A 444 22.77 -1.58 -23.02
CA ILE A 444 21.51 -1.12 -22.41
C ILE A 444 21.59 0.38 -22.09
N TYR A 445 22.73 0.86 -21.61
CA TYR A 445 22.95 2.28 -21.38
C TYR A 445 22.91 3.08 -22.69
N GLU A 446 23.54 2.62 -23.77
CA GLU A 446 23.48 3.30 -25.08
C GLU A 446 22.04 3.42 -25.60
N GLU A 447 21.24 2.36 -25.46
CA GLU A 447 19.85 2.32 -25.91
C GLU A 447 18.90 3.15 -25.05
N LYS A 448 19.06 3.13 -23.71
CA LYS A 448 18.06 3.67 -22.77
C LYS A 448 18.55 4.85 -21.92
N GLN A 449 19.84 5.17 -21.97
CA GLN A 449 20.49 6.15 -21.09
C GLN A 449 20.27 5.86 -19.60
N SER A 450 20.21 4.58 -19.22
CA SER A 450 19.93 4.14 -17.86
C SER A 450 21.15 4.27 -16.94
N THR A 451 21.06 5.14 -15.92
CA THR A 451 22.10 5.29 -14.88
C THR A 451 22.39 3.97 -14.17
N GLU A 452 21.38 3.13 -13.93
CA GLU A 452 21.60 1.83 -13.28
C GLU A 452 22.42 0.88 -14.16
N ALA A 453 22.15 0.83 -15.46
CA ALA A 453 22.93 0.03 -16.41
C ALA A 453 24.38 0.53 -16.48
N MET A 454 24.58 1.84 -16.59
CA MET A 454 25.90 2.47 -16.55
C MET A 454 26.70 2.05 -15.30
N ILE A 455 26.10 2.17 -14.11
CA ILE A 455 26.76 1.81 -12.86
C ILE A 455 27.06 0.31 -12.79
N LYS A 456 26.13 -0.56 -13.22
CA LYS A 456 26.40 -2.01 -13.26
C LYS A 456 27.50 -2.38 -14.26
N ALA A 457 27.62 -1.69 -15.39
CA ALA A 457 28.74 -1.85 -16.31
C ALA A 457 30.07 -1.50 -15.65
N LEU A 458 30.13 -0.35 -14.96
CA LEU A 458 31.32 0.07 -14.21
C LEU A 458 31.66 -0.91 -13.08
N CYS A 459 30.67 -1.37 -12.32
CA CYS A 459 30.87 -2.36 -11.26
C CYS A 459 31.43 -3.67 -11.82
N ALA A 460 30.90 -4.15 -12.95
CA ALA A 460 31.39 -5.34 -13.61
C ALA A 460 32.87 -5.18 -14.03
N LEU A 461 33.22 -4.07 -14.68
CA LEU A 461 34.61 -3.78 -15.08
C LEU A 461 35.54 -3.67 -13.87
N PHE A 462 35.12 -2.97 -12.82
CA PHE A 462 35.86 -2.86 -11.58
C PHE A 462 36.14 -4.23 -10.95
N LEU A 463 35.14 -5.11 -10.91
CA LEU A 463 35.29 -6.47 -10.39
C LEU A 463 36.07 -7.41 -11.30
N SER A 464 36.12 -7.14 -12.61
CA SER A 464 36.92 -7.91 -13.56
C SER A 464 38.43 -7.66 -13.42
N GLY A 465 38.83 -6.55 -12.81
CA GLY A 465 40.22 -6.09 -12.74
C GLY A 465 40.74 -5.47 -14.03
N ASP A 466 39.89 -5.27 -15.05
CA ASP A 466 40.25 -4.60 -16.29
C ASP A 466 40.25 -3.07 -16.11
N SER A 467 41.33 -2.57 -15.51
CA SER A 467 41.52 -1.15 -15.22
C SER A 467 41.51 -0.26 -16.46
N ALA A 468 42.00 -0.75 -17.60
CA ALA A 468 42.05 0.02 -18.83
C ALA A 468 40.64 0.25 -19.38
N THR A 469 39.86 -0.82 -19.53
CA THR A 469 38.49 -0.73 -20.03
C THR A 469 37.58 0.03 -19.05
N LEU A 470 37.78 -0.12 -17.74
CA LEU A 470 37.07 0.66 -16.73
C LEU A 470 37.31 2.17 -16.91
N LEU A 471 38.57 2.58 -17.09
CA LEU A 471 38.92 3.97 -17.29
C LEU A 471 38.31 4.53 -18.57
N GLU A 472 38.36 3.79 -19.67
CA GLU A 472 37.71 4.17 -20.93
C GLU A 472 36.21 4.40 -20.76
N HIS A 473 35.52 3.54 -20.01
CA HIS A 473 34.08 3.69 -19.74
C HIS A 473 33.80 4.89 -18.83
N LEU A 474 34.62 5.14 -17.80
CA LEU A 474 34.48 6.33 -16.96
C LEU A 474 34.64 7.61 -17.79
N GLN A 475 35.65 7.66 -18.66
CA GLN A 475 35.87 8.78 -19.58
C GLN A 475 34.69 8.94 -20.55
N LYS A 476 34.19 7.85 -21.14
CA LYS A 476 33.02 7.84 -22.03
C LYS A 476 31.77 8.38 -21.34
N TYR A 477 31.44 7.86 -20.16
CA TYR A 477 30.18 8.19 -19.47
C TYR A 477 30.20 9.56 -18.80
N LYS A 478 31.35 9.98 -18.26
CA LYS A 478 31.47 11.21 -17.46
C LYS A 478 32.15 12.35 -18.20
N SER A 479 32.61 12.12 -19.43
CA SER A 479 33.32 13.13 -20.23
C SER A 479 34.50 13.75 -19.47
N VAL A 480 35.21 12.92 -18.70
CA VAL A 480 36.40 13.33 -17.92
C VAL A 480 37.68 12.96 -18.65
N GLU A 481 38.70 13.82 -18.61
CA GLU A 481 40.02 13.56 -19.24
C GLU A 481 41.01 12.80 -18.32
N SER A 482 40.58 12.41 -17.11
CA SER A 482 41.45 11.81 -16.11
C SER A 482 42.09 10.51 -16.62
N LYS A 483 43.35 10.28 -16.24
CA LYS A 483 44.11 9.05 -16.51
C LYS A 483 44.07 8.06 -15.35
N GLU A 484 43.39 8.39 -14.27
CA GLU A 484 43.35 7.60 -13.04
C GLU A 484 41.92 7.18 -12.71
N ILE A 485 41.74 5.91 -12.31
CA ILE A 485 40.41 5.37 -11.99
C ILE A 485 39.80 6.10 -10.79
N GLU A 486 40.62 6.45 -9.80
CA GLU A 486 40.16 7.11 -8.57
C GLU A 486 39.53 8.47 -8.88
N GLU A 487 40.22 9.31 -9.66
CA GLU A 487 39.68 10.56 -10.17
C GLU A 487 38.42 10.33 -11.02
N GLY A 488 38.41 9.32 -11.89
CA GLY A 488 37.23 8.93 -12.65
C GLY A 488 36.02 8.58 -11.77
N LEU A 489 36.22 7.81 -10.70
CA LEU A 489 35.16 7.46 -9.75
C LEU A 489 34.68 8.68 -8.93
N THR A 490 35.57 9.62 -8.60
CA THR A 490 35.15 10.85 -7.91
C THR A 490 34.21 11.73 -8.73
N SER A 491 34.21 11.58 -10.07
CA SER A 491 33.28 12.28 -10.96
C SER A 491 31.84 11.77 -10.93
N LEU A 492 31.59 10.60 -10.32
CA LEU A 492 30.22 10.12 -10.08
C LEU A 492 29.48 11.09 -9.15
N THR A 493 28.19 11.31 -9.37
CA THR A 493 27.35 12.02 -8.40
C THR A 493 27.21 11.21 -7.10
N ASP A 494 26.70 11.82 -6.04
CA ASP A 494 26.51 11.15 -4.75
C ASP A 494 25.57 9.94 -4.88
N ALA A 495 24.47 10.09 -5.63
CA ALA A 495 23.52 9.02 -5.91
C ALA A 495 24.14 7.87 -6.72
N GLU A 496 24.97 8.19 -7.71
CA GLU A 496 25.68 7.20 -8.53
C GLU A 496 26.76 6.46 -7.75
N CYS A 497 27.51 7.18 -6.91
CA CYS A 497 28.47 6.59 -5.99
C CYS A 497 27.77 5.63 -5.03
N LEU A 498 26.64 6.04 -4.44
CA LEU A 498 25.85 5.18 -3.57
C LEU A 498 25.35 3.93 -4.30
N LEU A 499 24.89 4.07 -5.54
CA LEU A 499 24.45 2.94 -6.37
C LEU A 499 25.61 1.97 -6.68
N PHE A 500 26.80 2.51 -6.97
CA PHE A 500 28.01 1.73 -7.22
C PHE A 500 28.41 0.91 -5.98
N ILE A 501 28.46 1.55 -4.81
CA ILE A 501 28.74 0.88 -3.53
C ILE A 501 27.65 -0.14 -3.19
N SER A 502 26.36 0.20 -3.40
CA SER A 502 25.24 -0.72 -3.21
C SER A 502 25.38 -1.97 -4.08
N CYS A 503 25.82 -1.83 -5.33
CA CYS A 503 26.07 -2.95 -6.23
C CYS A 503 27.15 -3.89 -5.66
N LEU A 504 28.29 -3.35 -5.21
CA LEU A 504 29.36 -4.14 -4.58
C LEU A 504 28.89 -4.88 -3.33
N ILE A 505 28.17 -4.21 -2.43
CA ILE A 505 27.64 -4.82 -1.20
C ILE A 505 26.66 -5.96 -1.55
N LYS A 506 25.72 -5.73 -2.48
CA LYS A 506 24.74 -6.74 -2.92
C LYS A 506 25.40 -7.94 -3.61
N LEU A 507 26.53 -7.74 -4.30
CA LEU A 507 27.34 -8.81 -4.89
C LEU A 507 28.24 -9.54 -3.88
N GLN A 508 28.07 -9.27 -2.57
CA GLN A 508 28.89 -9.83 -1.49
C GLN A 508 30.37 -9.46 -1.61
N LYS A 509 30.69 -8.33 -2.27
CA LYS A 509 32.03 -7.76 -2.41
C LYS A 509 32.23 -6.62 -1.42
N VAL A 510 31.93 -6.89 -0.14
CA VAL A 510 31.97 -5.90 0.93
C VAL A 510 33.39 -5.34 1.11
N ASP A 511 34.43 -6.18 1.05
CA ASP A 511 35.82 -5.72 1.14
C ASP A 511 36.15 -4.66 0.07
N LYS A 512 35.64 -4.86 -1.15
CA LYS A 512 35.79 -3.91 -2.25
C LYS A 512 35.01 -2.61 -2.05
N ALA A 513 33.83 -2.69 -1.45
CA ALA A 513 33.10 -1.49 -1.05
C ALA A 513 33.88 -0.69 0.01
N MET A 514 34.48 -1.39 0.99
CA MET A 514 35.24 -0.75 2.07
C MET A 514 36.58 -0.15 1.61
N GLU A 515 37.21 -0.71 0.56
CA GLU A 515 38.39 -0.11 -0.09
C GLU A 515 38.10 1.31 -0.65
N LEU A 516 36.83 1.58 -1.02
CA LEU A 516 36.38 2.85 -1.60
C LEU A 516 35.95 3.89 -0.56
N LYS A 517 36.39 3.74 0.70
CA LYS A 517 36.03 4.66 1.79
C LYS A 517 36.34 6.12 1.50
N HIS A 518 37.50 6.40 0.93
CA HIS A 518 37.92 7.75 0.55
C HIS A 518 36.86 8.44 -0.35
N LEU A 519 36.23 7.67 -1.24
CA LEU A 519 35.25 8.17 -2.20
C LEU A 519 33.97 8.64 -1.51
N TYR A 520 33.36 7.77 -0.68
CA TYR A 520 32.11 8.12 -0.01
C TYR A 520 32.30 9.02 1.21
N GLU A 521 33.51 9.08 1.79
CA GLU A 521 33.89 10.10 2.77
C GLU A 521 34.00 11.49 2.11
N GLY A 522 34.67 11.59 0.95
CA GLY A 522 34.76 12.84 0.19
C GLY A 522 33.41 13.37 -0.29
N LYS A 523 32.42 12.48 -0.49
CA LYS A 523 31.04 12.82 -0.86
C LYS A 523 30.08 12.98 0.32
N ASN A 524 30.56 12.81 1.56
CA ASN A 524 29.74 12.95 2.76
C ASN A 524 28.53 11.98 2.86
N ILE A 525 28.61 10.80 2.22
CA ILE A 525 27.54 9.77 2.19
C ILE A 525 27.85 8.54 3.05
N ILE A 526 28.77 8.65 4.03
CA ILE A 526 29.14 7.54 4.93
C ILE A 526 27.91 6.96 5.65
N LEU A 527 26.94 7.79 6.04
CA LEU A 527 25.74 7.34 6.74
C LEU A 527 24.88 6.44 5.85
N ASP A 528 24.72 6.80 4.58
CA ASP A 528 23.98 6.00 3.61
C ASP A 528 24.66 4.65 3.38
N VAL A 529 26.00 4.63 3.30
CA VAL A 529 26.77 3.38 3.19
C VAL A 529 26.65 2.52 4.46
N ALA A 530 26.68 3.12 5.65
CA ALA A 530 26.48 2.42 6.92
C ALA A 530 25.09 1.79 7.01
N ASN A 531 24.05 2.51 6.60
CA ASN A 531 22.68 1.98 6.49
C ASN A 531 22.61 0.84 5.46
N LEU A 532 23.22 0.99 4.29
CA LEU A 532 23.26 -0.08 3.29
C LEU A 532 23.92 -1.37 3.82
N LEU A 533 25.02 -1.25 4.56
CA LEU A 533 25.68 -2.39 5.18
C LEU A 533 24.78 -3.02 6.26
N TYR A 534 24.18 -2.20 7.12
CA TYR A 534 23.23 -2.65 8.15
C TYR A 534 22.04 -3.41 7.53
N ASP A 535 21.41 -2.86 6.49
CA ASP A 535 20.25 -3.46 5.80
C ASP A 535 20.61 -4.77 5.06
N ASN A 536 21.89 -4.96 4.72
CA ASN A 536 22.40 -6.20 4.13
C ASN A 536 23.08 -7.12 5.16
N GLU A 537 22.80 -6.90 6.46
CA GLU A 537 23.31 -7.67 7.60
C GLU A 537 24.84 -7.76 7.69
N LYS A 538 25.53 -6.75 7.15
CA LYS A 538 26.98 -6.57 7.27
C LYS A 538 27.29 -5.76 8.54
N PHE A 539 26.86 -6.30 9.68
CA PHE A 539 26.86 -5.60 10.97
C PHE A 539 28.25 -5.17 11.41
N LYS A 540 29.28 -5.98 11.12
CA LYS A 540 30.67 -5.66 11.48
C LYS A 540 31.15 -4.40 10.76
N GLU A 541 30.94 -4.30 9.46
CA GLU A 541 31.37 -3.16 8.67
C GLU A 541 30.48 -1.93 8.91
N ALA A 542 29.18 -2.13 9.10
CA ALA A 542 28.24 -1.07 9.47
C ALA A 542 28.64 -0.42 10.81
N GLU A 543 28.98 -1.22 11.81
CA GLU A 543 29.44 -0.75 13.13
C GLU A 543 30.63 0.21 13.02
N VAL A 544 31.64 -0.15 12.22
CA VAL A 544 32.84 0.68 12.01
C VAL A 544 32.45 2.07 11.47
N LEU A 545 31.55 2.13 10.50
CA LEU A 545 31.12 3.39 9.91
C LEU A 545 30.25 4.23 10.87
N TYR A 546 29.35 3.60 11.64
CA TYR A 546 28.58 4.31 12.66
C TYR A 546 29.47 4.88 13.76
N ALA A 547 30.41 4.09 14.29
CA ALA A 547 31.35 4.51 15.33
C ALA A 547 32.13 5.75 14.90
N GLU A 548 32.64 5.74 13.66
CA GLU A 548 33.40 6.85 13.08
C GLU A 548 32.53 8.09 12.87
N LEU A 549 31.32 7.93 12.35
CA LEU A 549 30.37 9.04 12.18
C LEU A 549 30.08 9.74 13.50
N ILE A 550 29.75 8.96 14.54
CA ILE A 550 29.42 9.48 15.88
C ILE A 550 30.63 10.18 16.51
N ALA A 551 31.85 9.71 16.25
CA ALA A 551 33.07 10.32 16.74
C ALA A 551 33.44 11.63 16.02
N LYS A 552 33.18 11.72 14.71
CA LYS A 552 33.57 12.87 13.87
C LYS A 552 32.56 14.00 13.82
N LYS A 553 31.26 13.70 13.98
CA LYS A 553 30.17 14.68 13.81
C LYS A 553 29.41 14.90 15.10
N ASN A 554 28.98 16.14 15.30
CA ASN A 554 28.04 16.47 16.37
C ASN A 554 26.61 16.37 15.83
N PHE A 555 25.84 15.43 16.37
CA PHE A 555 24.43 15.23 16.00
C PHE A 555 23.53 15.78 17.11
N GLU A 556 22.33 16.25 16.75
CA GLU A 556 21.28 16.53 17.72
C GLU A 556 20.95 15.28 18.55
N GLU A 557 20.54 15.45 19.80
CA GLU A 557 20.35 14.35 20.77
C GLU A 557 19.50 13.20 20.22
N LYS A 558 18.37 13.51 19.56
CA LYS A 558 17.50 12.50 18.93
C LYS A 558 18.22 11.70 17.85
N SER A 559 18.91 12.38 16.94
CA SER A 559 19.67 11.73 15.86
C SER A 559 20.83 10.90 16.41
N ARG A 560 21.51 11.41 17.43
CA ARG A 560 22.60 10.69 18.12
C ARG A 560 22.09 9.42 18.79
N ALA A 561 20.94 9.47 19.47
CA ALA A 561 20.33 8.31 20.12
C ALA A 561 20.00 7.17 19.13
N ILE A 562 19.46 7.51 17.95
CA ILE A 562 19.17 6.54 16.88
C ILE A 562 20.47 5.89 16.37
N LEU A 563 21.51 6.68 16.11
CA LEU A 563 22.79 6.16 15.63
C LEU A 563 23.47 5.25 16.66
N LEU A 564 23.44 5.63 17.95
CA LEU A 564 23.95 4.81 19.04
C LEU A 564 23.18 3.50 19.18
N SER A 565 21.86 3.52 19.01
CA SER A 565 21.02 2.32 19.03
C SER A 565 21.34 1.39 17.85
N LYS A 566 21.51 1.92 16.63
CA LYS A 566 21.95 1.14 15.46
C LYS A 566 23.35 0.54 15.63
N GLN A 567 24.31 1.32 16.13
CA GLN A 567 25.66 0.82 16.43
C GLN A 567 25.61 -0.27 17.50
N GLY A 568 24.85 -0.05 18.58
CA GLY A 568 24.65 -1.02 19.65
C GLY A 568 24.01 -2.31 19.14
N GLU A 569 23.03 -2.23 18.25
CA GLU A 569 22.44 -3.41 17.60
C GLU A 569 23.46 -4.17 16.74
N CYS A 570 24.28 -3.48 15.96
CA CYS A 570 25.37 -4.12 15.22
C CYS A 570 26.30 -4.90 16.17
N LEU A 571 26.69 -4.26 17.29
CA LEU A 571 27.56 -4.87 18.30
C LEU A 571 26.92 -6.08 18.97
N TRP A 572 25.63 -6.01 19.30
CA TRP A 572 24.85 -7.13 19.82
C TRP A 572 24.87 -8.30 18.83
N ARG A 573 24.57 -8.04 17.55
CA ARG A 573 24.51 -9.07 16.49
C ARG A 573 25.85 -9.74 16.20
N ILE A 574 26.98 -9.10 16.53
CA ILE A 574 28.33 -9.70 16.43
C ILE A 574 28.86 -10.23 17.78
N GLY A 575 28.02 -10.32 18.82
CA GLY A 575 28.35 -10.94 20.11
C GLY A 575 29.11 -10.02 21.09
N LYS A 576 29.04 -8.70 20.93
CA LYS A 576 29.70 -7.70 21.79
C LYS A 576 28.71 -7.08 22.78
N TYR A 577 28.12 -7.92 23.63
CA TYR A 577 27.00 -7.57 24.50
C TYR A 577 27.28 -6.40 25.46
N GLU A 578 28.41 -6.40 26.17
CA GLU A 578 28.73 -5.32 27.14
C GLU A 578 28.79 -3.93 26.50
N VAL A 579 29.41 -3.83 25.31
CA VAL A 579 29.51 -2.56 24.60
C VAL A 579 28.16 -2.15 24.03
N ALA A 580 27.42 -3.10 23.46
CA ALA A 580 26.05 -2.88 22.98
C ALA A 580 25.14 -2.35 24.11
N LYS A 581 25.20 -2.96 25.30
CA LYS A 581 24.44 -2.54 26.48
C LYS A 581 24.77 -1.11 26.88
N LYS A 582 26.07 -0.77 26.95
CA LYS A 582 26.53 0.61 27.26
C LYS A 582 25.98 1.64 26.27
N LEU A 583 26.03 1.35 24.96
CA LEU A 583 25.49 2.25 23.95
C LEU A 583 23.97 2.36 24.02
N GLY A 584 23.27 1.26 24.36
CA GLY A 584 21.83 1.27 24.62
C GLY A 584 21.44 2.23 25.75
N TYR A 585 22.17 2.19 26.88
CA TYR A 585 21.95 3.14 27.98
C TYR A 585 22.28 4.58 27.58
N GLU A 586 23.36 4.83 26.83
CA GLU A 586 23.68 6.17 26.32
C GLU A 586 22.58 6.70 25.40
N ALA A 587 22.11 5.88 24.46
CA ALA A 587 21.01 6.24 23.57
C ALA A 587 19.73 6.58 24.33
N ARG A 588 19.36 5.75 25.31
CA ARG A 588 18.17 5.94 26.13
C ARG A 588 18.25 7.20 27.00
N ASN A 589 19.43 7.51 27.54
CA ASN A 589 19.65 8.74 28.32
C ASN A 589 19.52 10.00 27.46
N LEU A 590 19.90 9.94 26.19
CA LEU A 590 19.72 11.04 25.23
C LEU A 590 18.26 11.18 24.79
N ASN A 591 17.53 10.08 24.62
CA ASN A 591 16.13 10.12 24.22
C ASN A 591 15.37 8.85 24.67
N SER A 592 14.75 8.92 25.85
CA SER A 592 13.98 7.80 26.42
C SER A 592 12.63 7.56 25.74
N GLN A 593 12.17 8.47 24.87
CA GLN A 593 10.92 8.34 24.12
C GLN A 593 11.06 7.46 22.87
N GLU A 594 12.29 7.06 22.51
CA GLU A 594 12.54 6.18 21.36
C GLU A 594 12.59 4.71 21.80
N TYR A 595 11.66 3.93 21.27
CA TYR A 595 11.51 2.51 21.61
C TYR A 595 12.76 1.68 21.30
N GLN A 596 13.52 2.04 20.24
CA GLN A 596 14.69 1.30 19.76
C GLN A 596 15.73 1.04 20.86
N SER A 597 16.01 2.05 21.70
CA SER A 597 16.98 1.94 22.79
C SER A 597 16.52 0.95 23.87
N HIS A 598 15.23 0.95 24.20
CA HIS A 598 14.63 -0.02 25.14
C HIS A 598 14.62 -1.42 24.54
N SER A 599 14.26 -1.55 23.26
CA SER A 599 14.32 -2.83 22.54
C SER A 599 15.73 -3.41 22.54
N LEU A 600 16.74 -2.60 22.23
CA LEU A 600 18.14 -3.03 22.26
C LEU A 600 18.55 -3.52 23.64
N LEU A 601 18.26 -2.74 24.69
CA LEU A 601 18.59 -3.11 26.07
C LEU A 601 17.89 -4.42 26.49
N MET A 602 16.60 -4.57 26.19
CA MET A 602 15.88 -5.82 26.45
C MET A 602 16.54 -7.01 25.75
N SER A 603 16.85 -6.89 24.45
CA SER A 603 17.47 -7.96 23.67
C SER A 603 18.89 -8.31 24.14
N VAL A 604 19.69 -7.33 24.53
CA VAL A 604 21.05 -7.60 25.02
C VAL A 604 21.01 -8.22 26.42
N THR A 605 20.18 -7.70 27.33
CA THR A 605 20.09 -8.19 28.71
C THR A 605 19.41 -9.56 28.81
N SER A 606 18.48 -9.89 27.89
CA SER A 606 17.93 -11.24 27.81
C SER A 606 19.00 -12.29 27.46
N GLU A 607 19.98 -11.93 26.61
CA GLU A 607 21.09 -12.82 26.23
C GLU A 607 22.15 -12.97 27.33
N THR A 608 22.34 -11.96 28.19
CA THR A 608 23.29 -12.06 29.33
C THR A 608 22.71 -12.78 30.54
N GLY A 609 21.39 -13.03 30.58
CA GLY A 609 20.71 -13.77 31.66
C GLY A 609 20.50 -12.96 32.95
N GLU A 610 20.62 -11.64 32.91
CA GLU A 610 20.52 -10.76 34.08
C GLU A 610 19.07 -10.38 34.39
N ILE A 611 18.30 -11.32 34.96
CA ILE A 611 16.84 -11.16 35.15
C ILE A 611 16.44 -9.92 35.95
N ASN A 612 17.22 -9.52 36.96
CA ASN A 612 16.94 -8.33 37.76
C ASN A 612 17.08 -7.04 36.94
N GLU A 613 18.15 -6.94 36.15
CA GLU A 613 18.38 -5.80 35.25
C GLU A 613 17.30 -5.75 34.16
N LEU A 614 16.95 -6.91 33.58
CA LEU A 614 15.88 -6.99 32.59
C LEU A 614 14.54 -6.53 33.18
N THR A 615 14.25 -6.89 34.43
CA THR A 615 13.03 -6.45 35.14
C THR A 615 12.98 -4.92 35.26
N GLU A 616 14.10 -4.28 35.57
CA GLU A 616 14.18 -2.82 35.66
C GLU A 616 14.03 -2.15 34.29
N ILE A 617 14.71 -2.66 33.26
CA ILE A 617 14.59 -2.17 31.89
C ILE A 617 13.14 -2.26 31.39
N VAL A 618 12.46 -3.39 31.60
CA VAL A 618 11.06 -3.59 31.18
C VAL A 618 10.13 -2.66 31.95
N ARG A 619 10.33 -2.49 33.27
CA ARG A 619 9.53 -1.56 34.07
C ARG A 619 9.66 -0.12 33.58
N GLU A 620 10.87 0.32 33.27
CA GLU A 620 11.12 1.65 32.71
C GLU A 620 10.50 1.81 31.32
N ALA A 621 10.61 0.80 30.46
CA ALA A 621 9.99 0.79 29.14
C ALA A 621 8.45 0.89 29.25
N ILE A 622 7.80 0.16 30.17
CA ILE A 622 6.37 0.28 30.44
C ILE A 622 6.00 1.69 30.92
N GLY A 623 6.86 2.33 31.71
CA GLY A 623 6.67 3.71 32.13
C GLY A 623 6.61 4.70 30.96
N GLN A 624 7.34 4.43 29.87
CA GLN A 624 7.34 5.26 28.66
C GLN A 624 6.28 4.84 27.63
N PHE A 625 5.99 3.54 27.53
CA PHE A 625 5.05 2.94 26.57
C PHE A 625 3.98 2.11 27.30
N PRO A 626 3.12 2.75 28.12
CA PRO A 626 2.15 2.04 28.94
C PRO A 626 1.08 1.30 28.11
N ASP A 627 0.90 1.71 26.86
CA ASP A 627 -0.01 1.11 25.88
C ASP A 627 0.56 -0.15 25.20
N SER A 628 1.81 -0.55 25.49
CA SER A 628 2.41 -1.76 24.91
C SER A 628 1.91 -3.04 25.59
N ALA A 629 1.04 -3.76 24.90
CA ALA A 629 0.62 -5.09 25.30
C ALA A 629 1.80 -6.08 25.32
N PHE A 630 2.75 -5.92 24.40
CA PHE A 630 3.98 -6.72 24.38
C PHE A 630 4.79 -6.54 25.67
N LEU A 631 5.11 -5.30 26.07
CA LEU A 631 5.89 -5.06 27.29
C LEU A 631 5.19 -5.59 28.55
N GLN A 632 3.86 -5.43 28.63
CA GLN A 632 3.06 -6.00 29.71
C GLN A 632 3.15 -7.53 29.76
N SER A 633 3.12 -8.19 28.59
CA SER A 633 3.28 -9.65 28.50
C SER A 633 4.68 -10.11 28.95
N VAL A 634 5.73 -9.37 28.58
CA VAL A 634 7.11 -9.65 28.98
C VAL A 634 7.26 -9.53 30.50
N GLN A 635 6.70 -8.48 31.11
CA GLN A 635 6.71 -8.30 32.56
C GLN A 635 6.01 -9.48 33.27
N ALA A 636 4.88 -9.97 32.74
CA ALA A 636 4.18 -11.12 33.31
C ALA A 636 5.02 -12.41 33.23
N VAL A 637 5.72 -12.64 32.12
CA VAL A 637 6.64 -13.78 31.96
C VAL A 637 7.79 -13.71 32.97
N ILE A 638 8.42 -12.55 33.12
CA ILE A 638 9.50 -12.33 34.09
C ILE A 638 9.01 -12.60 35.52
N ASN A 639 7.85 -12.08 35.91
CA ASN A 639 7.28 -12.29 37.23
C ASN A 639 7.05 -13.79 37.51
N ASN A 640 6.45 -14.51 36.55
CA ASN A 640 6.24 -15.96 36.66
C ASN A 640 7.57 -16.74 36.81
N GLN A 641 8.65 -16.31 36.17
CA GLN A 641 9.96 -16.98 36.29
C GLN A 641 10.63 -16.73 37.64
N ILE A 642 10.52 -15.50 38.17
CA ILE A 642 11.00 -15.15 39.51
C ILE A 642 10.25 -15.99 40.56
N GLU A 643 8.94 -16.16 40.41
CA GLU A 643 8.14 -17.01 41.31
C GLU A 643 8.53 -18.50 41.23
N ASN A 644 9.01 -18.97 40.08
CA ASN A 644 9.37 -20.37 39.84
C ASN A 644 10.88 -20.68 39.99
N ASN A 645 11.73 -19.73 40.45
CA ASN A 645 13.19 -19.90 40.62
C ASN A 645 13.95 -20.33 39.34
N HIS A 646 13.48 -19.96 38.15
CA HIS A 646 14.20 -20.21 36.90
C HIS A 646 15.17 -19.05 36.59
N GLN A 647 16.47 -19.34 36.45
CA GLN A 647 17.53 -18.33 36.23
C GLN A 647 17.82 -18.02 34.75
N THR A 648 17.11 -18.63 33.79
CA THR A 648 17.40 -18.46 32.35
C THR A 648 16.13 -18.19 31.54
N ILE A 649 16.22 -17.23 30.62
CA ILE A 649 15.17 -16.79 29.71
C ILE A 649 15.55 -17.22 28.29
N SER A 650 14.61 -17.81 27.55
CA SER A 650 14.65 -17.84 26.08
C SER A 650 13.61 -16.84 25.60
N TYR A 651 14.05 -15.80 24.91
CA TYR A 651 13.22 -14.73 24.36
C TYR A 651 12.55 -15.15 23.05
#